data_AF-A0A138AVH9-F1
#
_entry.id   AF-A0A138AVH9-F1
#
_cell.length_a   1.000
_cell.length_b   1.000
_cell.length_c   1.000
_cell.angle_alpha   90.00
_cell.angle_beta   90.00
_cell.angle_gamma   90.00
#
_symmetry.space_group_name_H-M   'P 1'
#
loop_
_entity.id
_entity.type
_entity.pdbx_description
1 polymer ?
#
loop_
_entity_poly.entity_id
_entity_poly.type
_entity_poly.pdbx_seq_one_letter_code
_entity_poly.pdbx_strand_id
1 'polypeptide(L)'
;MSVVCVLLLVAGGIWWFTSRKADDASGPVPGQLTSEFPTAPSPAWTVHPSDVGASKFFTTNFTSAQYGSPGGSTDGKFVLTGAEVGGRTTVLSVDASGSTWVPDHSLACADQVVAGRTACRTSQSDDSRIFLVDLASRSVNAGVSATDRQFGMVAYNGEAAFRISSASVMRIGPSEVEWSQPVSGPDGPGGDFSGALATPSLVAFNHGGGVYVASAQNGKLLYSYTGSLPQILPDGGMVVANSEPGVLAPDTVIRPDGSVTRAGTGTIGAPTVVSRGLEQAIVIDGVLRDGAGEARWKASVSASTNNRTVAAPLVSSRITVLETGSGYIGVNTSTGERMWTNNSTVGRVGSNGGTTALTDGRYLIYPSGTNLVAIDTDTGAQAWSIPSPVGADGTVGALLALGDTFVVVGKDRIVGYKATGGAAGAPGAKSGTAGKNSSDDSYYTRCGSKPVFTPQKFRTESGGLVVTMKITATCPGGDALTSSGTSVTISDSTGLIATGTFDFAANPVGVPKPGNGSEEKKSGTTVDLLFKQGQFFRTPDTLPAPSSGGSGASGSGGHSYLVDCVQPDGSGKAKVPAPSDGPIAASGPGPQTGLNPMSGLSALRIQADSDKAFILGSLNNRWVAQLSSKRVGLVADGRTWDEKAILDEFLALRLRFADVRLLYSDEWPVFSYKGWWVSVAAATFPGPDEANQWCRSNGFDRDHCFAKLVSSTASPEGSTRYW
;
A
#
# COMPACT_ATOMS: atom_id res chain seq x y z
N MET A 1 -25.03 11.37 -40.32
CA MET A 1 -24.60 12.65 -39.76
C MET A 1 -24.81 12.57 -38.25
N SER A 2 -23.93 11.87 -37.55
CA SER A 2 -22.69 12.37 -36.93
C SER A 2 -23.02 12.91 -35.53
N VAL A 3 -22.99 12.10 -34.46
CA VAL A 3 -21.82 11.50 -33.77
C VAL A 3 -20.87 12.59 -33.28
N VAL A 4 -20.89 12.85 -31.97
CA VAL A 4 -19.79 13.18 -31.03
C VAL A 4 -20.47 13.74 -29.78
N CYS A 5 -20.60 12.95 -28.69
CA CYS A 5 -20.73 13.49 -27.32
C CYS A 5 -20.79 12.47 -26.15
N VAL A 6 -20.61 11.15 -26.36
CA VAL A 6 -20.79 10.16 -25.26
C VAL A 6 -19.53 9.34 -24.95
N LEU A 7 -18.34 9.78 -25.37
CA LEU A 7 -17.09 9.03 -25.15
C LEU A 7 -16.23 9.49 -23.97
N LEU A 8 -16.58 10.59 -23.26
CA LEU A 8 -15.73 11.12 -22.19
C LEU A 8 -16.20 10.79 -20.76
N LEU A 9 -17.42 10.31 -20.56
CA LEU A 9 -17.92 9.94 -19.21
C LEU A 9 -17.63 8.48 -18.81
N VAL A 10 -17.28 7.61 -19.76
CA VAL A 10 -17.05 6.18 -19.50
C VAL A 10 -15.60 5.91 -19.07
N ALA A 11 -14.63 6.70 -19.54
CA ALA A 11 -13.22 6.52 -19.17
C ALA A 11 -12.92 6.89 -17.70
N GLY A 12 -13.58 7.93 -17.16
CA GLY A 12 -13.44 8.32 -15.76
C GLY A 12 -14.10 7.34 -14.77
N GLY A 13 -15.23 6.74 -15.15
CA GLY A 13 -15.91 5.72 -14.34
C GLY A 13 -15.16 4.39 -14.28
N ILE A 14 -14.55 3.96 -15.39
CA ILE A 14 -13.80 2.70 -15.43
C ILE A 14 -12.48 2.82 -14.65
N TRP A 15 -11.79 3.97 -14.70
CA TRP A 15 -10.57 4.17 -13.90
C TRP A 15 -10.86 4.25 -12.39
N TRP A 16 -12.03 4.79 -12.01
CA TRP A 16 -12.49 4.87 -10.62
C TRP A 16 -12.97 3.52 -10.05
N PHE A 17 -13.49 2.61 -10.88
CA PHE A 17 -13.89 1.27 -10.45
C PHE A 17 -12.77 0.22 -10.52
N THR A 18 -11.78 0.38 -11.40
CA THR A 18 -10.64 -0.56 -11.46
C THR A 18 -9.51 -0.29 -10.45
N SER A 19 -9.51 0.89 -9.80
CA SER A 19 -8.56 1.26 -8.75
C SER A 19 -8.98 0.84 -7.34
N ARG A 20 -10.18 0.25 -7.17
CA ARG A 20 -10.56 -0.53 -5.97
C ARG A 20 -10.34 -2.03 -6.15
N LYS A 21 -9.47 -2.44 -7.06
CA LYS A 21 -8.93 -3.81 -7.02
C LYS A 21 -8.18 -3.95 -5.69
N ALA A 22 -8.45 -5.04 -4.99
CA ALA A 22 -7.88 -5.37 -3.70
C ALA A 22 -6.34 -5.26 -3.75
N ASP A 23 -5.82 -4.09 -3.38
CA ASP A 23 -4.45 -3.98 -2.89
C ASP A 23 -4.39 -4.85 -1.65
N ASP A 24 -3.53 -5.87 -1.68
CA ASP A 24 -3.34 -6.88 -0.66
C ASP A 24 -3.66 -6.33 0.75
N ALA A 25 -4.73 -6.83 1.38
CA ALA A 25 -5.12 -6.40 2.73
C ALA A 25 -3.99 -6.64 3.77
N SER A 26 -2.95 -7.37 3.38
CA SER A 26 -1.73 -7.68 4.12
C SER A 26 -0.51 -6.81 3.78
N GLY A 27 -0.59 -5.88 2.81
CA GLY A 27 0.54 -5.06 2.36
C GLY A 27 0.58 -3.65 2.96
N PRO A 28 1.69 -2.91 2.77
CA PRO A 28 1.88 -1.58 3.32
C PRO A 28 0.87 -0.58 2.74
N VAL A 29 0.66 0.53 3.46
CA VAL A 29 -0.27 1.63 3.09
C VAL A 29 0.50 2.92 2.79
N PRO A 30 -0.13 3.97 2.21
CA PRO A 30 0.53 5.25 1.99
C PRO A 30 1.19 5.81 3.26
N GLY A 31 2.42 6.32 3.13
CA GLY A 31 3.22 6.83 4.26
C GLY A 31 4.00 5.77 5.05
N GLN A 32 3.73 4.47 4.84
CA GLN A 32 4.48 3.37 5.45
C GLN A 32 5.73 3.02 4.62
N LEU A 33 6.80 2.62 5.30
CA LEU A 33 7.94 1.97 4.63
C LEU A 33 7.49 0.63 4.04
N THR A 34 7.99 0.30 2.85
CA THR A 34 7.58 -0.90 2.10
C THR A 34 8.40 -2.15 2.43
N SER A 35 9.41 -2.03 3.29
CA SER A 35 10.24 -3.14 3.78
C SER A 35 10.61 -2.92 5.25
N GLU A 36 10.79 -4.01 5.98
CA GLU A 36 11.03 -4.00 7.43
C GLU A 36 12.47 -3.64 7.80
N PHE A 37 12.65 -3.05 8.98
CA PHE A 37 13.95 -2.74 9.59
C PHE A 37 14.18 -3.54 10.89
N PRO A 38 14.29 -4.89 10.83
CA PRO A 38 14.47 -5.73 12.01
C PRO A 38 15.82 -5.55 12.70
N THR A 39 16.84 -5.07 11.98
CA THR A 39 18.17 -4.82 12.51
C THR A 39 18.66 -3.43 12.14
N ALA A 40 19.65 -2.94 12.90
CA ALA A 40 20.27 -1.63 12.70
C ALA A 40 20.78 -1.47 11.26
N PRO A 41 20.25 -0.52 10.47
CA PRO A 41 20.72 -0.26 9.12
C PRO A 41 22.02 0.54 9.11
N SER A 42 22.81 0.38 8.06
CA SER A 42 23.93 1.27 7.74
C SER A 42 23.52 2.31 6.69
N PRO A 43 24.14 3.50 6.65
CA PRO A 43 23.95 4.45 5.56
C PRO A 43 24.20 3.77 4.20
N ALA A 44 23.22 3.83 3.32
CA ALA A 44 23.32 3.31 1.96
C ALA A 44 23.94 4.36 1.02
N TRP A 45 23.57 5.63 1.21
CA TRP A 45 24.08 6.77 0.49
C TRP A 45 23.95 8.04 1.34
N THR A 46 24.79 9.03 1.00
CA THR A 46 24.79 10.36 1.62
C THR A 46 24.93 11.41 0.53
N VAL A 47 24.13 12.47 0.61
CA VAL A 47 24.23 13.65 -0.25
C VAL A 47 24.63 14.84 0.61
N HIS A 48 25.75 15.46 0.28
CA HIS A 48 26.19 16.73 0.87
C HIS A 48 25.79 17.91 -0.02
N PRO A 49 25.62 19.12 0.54
CA PRO A 49 25.35 20.32 -0.25
C PRO A 49 26.37 20.53 -1.37
N SER A 50 27.65 20.27 -1.11
CA SER A 50 28.74 20.37 -2.09
C SER A 50 28.54 19.49 -3.32
N ASP A 51 27.89 18.34 -3.17
CA ASP A 51 27.70 17.36 -4.26
C ASP A 51 26.75 17.89 -5.34
N VAL A 52 25.92 18.86 -4.98
CA VAL A 52 24.93 19.51 -5.87
C VAL A 52 25.19 21.00 -6.04
N GLY A 53 26.36 21.49 -5.65
CA GLY A 53 26.73 22.91 -5.71
C GLY A 53 25.93 23.81 -4.76
N ALA A 54 25.31 23.24 -3.73
CA ALA A 54 24.56 23.95 -2.71
C ALA A 54 25.45 24.33 -1.51
N SER A 55 25.08 25.39 -0.80
CA SER A 55 25.70 25.79 0.48
C SER A 55 25.03 25.11 1.68
N LYS A 56 23.73 24.83 1.60
CA LYS A 56 22.92 24.17 2.65
C LYS A 56 21.61 23.64 2.08
N PHE A 57 20.97 22.75 2.84
CA PHE A 57 19.59 22.34 2.64
C PHE A 57 18.64 23.03 3.63
N PHE A 58 17.41 23.28 3.20
CA PHE A 58 16.34 23.86 4.01
C PHE A 58 14.98 23.31 3.57
N THR A 59 13.91 23.53 4.33
CA THR A 59 12.57 23.02 4.02
C THR A 59 11.91 23.73 2.83
N THR A 60 11.00 23.05 2.13
CA THR A 60 10.12 23.67 1.12
C THR A 60 9.03 24.56 1.74
N ASN A 61 8.72 24.35 3.03
CA ASN A 61 7.77 25.16 3.76
C ASN A 61 8.17 26.63 3.78
N PHE A 62 7.32 27.50 3.24
CA PHE A 62 7.66 28.89 2.97
C PHE A 62 8.16 29.66 4.21
N THR A 63 7.42 29.65 5.33
CA THR A 63 7.83 30.37 6.55
C THR A 63 9.12 29.78 7.12
N SER A 64 9.25 28.46 7.20
CA SER A 64 10.43 27.85 7.80
C SER A 64 11.68 27.95 6.91
N ALA A 65 11.50 28.03 5.59
CA ALA A 65 12.55 28.24 4.61
C ALA A 65 13.25 29.59 4.79
N GLN A 66 12.49 30.65 5.14
CA GLN A 66 13.06 31.99 5.37
C GLN A 66 14.06 32.01 6.55
N TYR A 67 13.88 31.09 7.50
CA TYR A 67 14.77 30.88 8.64
C TYR A 67 15.90 29.87 8.35
N GLY A 68 15.97 29.30 7.14
CA GLY A 68 16.96 28.30 6.77
C GLY A 68 16.87 27.01 7.57
N SER A 69 15.66 26.66 8.06
CA SER A 69 15.42 25.42 8.81
C SER A 69 15.50 24.21 7.86
N PRO A 70 16.17 23.11 8.21
CA PRO A 70 16.17 21.90 7.40
C PRO A 70 14.79 21.24 7.38
N GLY A 71 14.47 20.55 6.28
CA GLY A 71 13.24 19.77 6.14
C GLY A 71 13.00 19.34 4.69
N GLY A 72 11.91 18.61 4.46
CA GLY A 72 11.53 18.15 3.13
C GLY A 72 10.22 17.38 3.16
N SER A 73 9.67 17.15 1.97
CA SER A 73 8.43 16.41 1.74
C SER A 73 8.69 15.20 0.84
N THR A 74 7.79 14.20 0.89
CA THR A 74 7.91 12.98 0.08
C THR A 74 6.54 12.47 -0.35
N ASP A 75 6.50 11.81 -1.51
CA ASP A 75 5.37 10.99 -1.96
C ASP A 75 5.65 9.48 -1.83
N GLY A 76 6.78 9.12 -1.20
CA GLY A 76 7.28 7.75 -1.11
C GLY A 76 8.21 7.34 -2.25
N LYS A 77 8.39 8.17 -3.29
CA LYS A 77 9.31 7.93 -4.41
C LYS A 77 10.40 8.99 -4.54
N PHE A 78 10.08 10.24 -4.21
CA PHE A 78 11.02 11.35 -4.25
C PHE A 78 10.95 12.15 -2.96
N VAL A 79 12.11 12.51 -2.42
CA VAL A 79 12.24 13.57 -1.41
C VAL A 79 12.44 14.89 -2.13
N LEU A 80 11.66 15.91 -1.76
CA LEU A 80 11.85 17.28 -2.20
C LEU A 80 12.28 18.14 -1.00
N THR A 81 13.39 18.86 -1.16
CA THR A 81 13.92 19.79 -0.16
C THR A 81 14.39 21.07 -0.84
N GLY A 82 14.50 22.16 -0.09
CA GLY A 82 15.08 23.42 -0.56
C GLY A 82 16.61 23.37 -0.54
N ALA A 83 17.24 24.02 -1.52
CA ALA A 83 18.69 24.12 -1.64
C ALA A 83 19.10 25.54 -2.05
N GLU A 84 20.22 26.00 -1.51
CA GLU A 84 20.80 27.30 -1.88
C GLU A 84 22.02 27.07 -2.78
N VAL A 85 21.86 27.29 -4.09
CA VAL A 85 22.85 26.93 -5.12
C VAL A 85 23.39 28.19 -5.78
N GLY A 86 24.68 28.48 -5.61
CA GLY A 86 25.32 29.66 -6.20
C GLY A 86 24.60 30.99 -5.84
N GLY A 87 24.09 31.11 -4.61
CA GLY A 87 23.35 32.29 -4.13
C GLY A 87 21.88 32.36 -4.55
N ARG A 88 21.37 31.37 -5.31
CA ARG A 88 19.95 31.26 -5.68
C ARG A 88 19.22 30.30 -4.75
N THR A 89 17.99 30.64 -4.36
CA THR A 89 17.08 29.73 -3.66
C THR A 89 16.34 28.86 -4.68
N THR A 90 16.52 27.54 -4.60
CA THR A 90 15.84 26.55 -5.45
C THR A 90 15.47 25.29 -4.64
N VAL A 91 15.08 24.23 -5.32
CA VAL A 91 14.79 22.91 -4.74
C VAL A 91 15.74 21.84 -5.27
N LEU A 92 15.86 20.77 -4.50
CA LEU A 92 16.58 19.55 -4.78
C LEU A 92 15.60 18.38 -4.63
N SER A 93 15.56 17.50 -5.63
CA SER A 93 14.90 16.19 -5.50
C SER A 93 15.93 15.08 -5.33
N VAL A 94 15.62 14.11 -4.46
CA VAL A 94 16.41 12.90 -4.24
C VAL A 94 15.51 11.67 -4.36
N ASP A 95 15.92 10.66 -5.12
CA ASP A 95 15.19 9.37 -5.22
C ASP A 95 15.75 8.30 -4.26
N ALA A 96 15.12 7.12 -4.23
CA ALA A 96 15.49 6.02 -3.33
C ALA A 96 16.94 5.52 -3.51
N SER A 97 17.53 5.72 -4.70
CA SER A 97 18.91 5.35 -4.98
C SER A 97 19.93 6.41 -4.52
N GLY A 98 19.45 7.58 -4.08
CA GLY A 98 20.27 8.74 -3.77
C GLY A 98 20.58 9.61 -4.99
N SER A 99 19.98 9.33 -6.16
CA SER A 99 20.17 10.19 -7.32
C SER A 99 19.53 11.55 -7.08
N THR A 100 20.28 12.61 -7.38
CA THR A 100 19.87 13.99 -7.17
C THR A 100 19.47 14.67 -8.48
N TRP A 101 18.59 15.67 -8.37
CA TRP A 101 18.30 16.62 -9.44
C TRP A 101 17.97 18.01 -8.87
N VAL A 102 18.65 19.03 -9.40
CA VAL A 102 18.39 20.44 -9.10
C VAL A 102 17.90 21.10 -10.39
N PRO A 103 16.68 21.65 -10.41
CA PRO A 103 16.19 22.40 -11.56
C PRO A 103 17.01 23.67 -11.78
N ASP A 104 17.26 24.03 -13.04
CA ASP A 104 17.94 25.30 -13.38
C ASP A 104 16.97 26.50 -13.29
N HIS A 105 16.28 26.63 -12.17
CA HIS A 105 15.30 27.67 -11.88
C HIS A 105 15.44 28.10 -10.42
N SER A 106 15.10 29.35 -10.10
CA SER A 106 15.02 29.82 -8.71
C SER A 106 13.62 29.53 -8.17
N LEU A 107 13.40 28.36 -7.58
CA LEU A 107 12.07 27.87 -7.20
C LEU A 107 11.82 27.89 -5.70
N ALA A 108 10.58 28.23 -5.33
CA ALA A 108 9.97 27.94 -4.03
C ALA A 108 8.72 27.10 -4.28
N CYS A 109 8.67 25.90 -3.71
CA CYS A 109 7.68 24.88 -4.06
C CYS A 109 6.66 24.64 -2.95
N ALA A 110 5.56 23.99 -3.32
CA ALA A 110 4.60 23.46 -2.38
C ALA A 110 5.28 22.48 -1.42
N ASP A 111 4.79 22.44 -0.18
CA ASP A 111 5.29 21.55 0.87
C ASP A 111 4.73 20.12 0.74
N GLN A 112 4.44 19.71 -0.50
CA GLN A 112 3.87 18.40 -0.86
C GLN A 112 4.41 17.97 -2.23
N VAL A 113 4.73 16.68 -2.33
CA VAL A 113 4.95 15.97 -3.58
C VAL A 113 3.79 14.99 -3.74
N VAL A 114 3.19 14.94 -4.92
CA VAL A 114 2.11 14.01 -5.23
C VAL A 114 2.40 13.36 -6.57
N ALA A 115 2.56 12.03 -6.55
CA ALA A 115 2.84 11.22 -7.74
C ALA A 115 4.04 11.72 -8.57
N GLY A 116 5.15 12.03 -7.89
CA GLY A 116 6.39 12.50 -8.49
C GLY A 116 6.32 13.92 -9.03
N ARG A 117 5.32 14.71 -8.63
CA ARG A 117 5.12 16.08 -9.10
C ARG A 117 4.88 17.05 -7.96
N THR A 118 5.21 18.31 -8.21
CA THR A 118 4.91 19.41 -7.30
C THR A 118 4.60 20.68 -8.10
N ALA A 119 4.13 21.70 -7.40
CA ALA A 119 3.95 23.04 -7.95
C ALA A 119 4.89 24.02 -7.26
N CYS A 120 5.46 24.93 -8.04
CA CYS A 120 6.44 25.90 -7.58
C CYS A 120 6.15 27.28 -8.15
N ARG A 121 6.71 28.29 -7.52
CA ARG A 121 6.80 29.64 -8.03
C ARG A 121 8.25 30.09 -8.04
N THR A 122 8.52 31.25 -8.60
CA THR A 122 9.84 31.87 -8.47
C THR A 122 10.08 32.30 -7.02
N SER A 123 11.25 31.99 -6.45
CA SER A 123 11.52 32.15 -5.01
C SER A 123 11.66 33.60 -4.54
N GLN A 124 12.18 34.49 -5.39
CA GLN A 124 12.52 35.88 -5.06
C GLN A 124 12.15 36.85 -6.20
N SER A 125 10.94 36.74 -6.75
CA SER A 125 10.50 37.57 -7.88
C SER A 125 9.02 37.93 -7.77
N ASP A 126 8.65 39.09 -8.34
CA ASP A 126 7.26 39.49 -8.59
C ASP A 126 6.61 38.73 -9.76
N ASP A 127 7.33 37.77 -10.35
CA ASP A 127 6.81 36.85 -11.36
C ASP A 127 5.64 36.06 -10.78
N SER A 128 4.45 36.26 -11.35
CA SER A 128 3.23 35.59 -10.92
C SER A 128 3.09 34.17 -11.48
N ARG A 129 4.08 33.67 -12.24
CA ARG A 129 4.03 32.33 -12.82
C ARG A 129 4.15 31.22 -11.79
N ILE A 130 3.30 30.21 -11.99
CA ILE A 130 3.32 28.94 -11.27
C ILE A 130 3.81 27.85 -12.22
N PHE A 131 4.85 27.16 -11.79
CA PHE A 131 5.51 26.07 -12.51
C PHE A 131 5.04 24.74 -11.95
N LEU A 132 4.69 23.81 -12.82
CA LEU A 132 4.58 22.40 -12.46
C LEU A 132 5.94 21.74 -12.70
N VAL A 133 6.41 21.00 -11.70
CA VAL A 133 7.70 20.32 -11.72
C VAL A 133 7.45 18.82 -11.67
N ASP A 134 7.96 18.09 -12.66
CA ASP A 134 7.94 16.63 -12.71
C ASP A 134 9.32 16.10 -12.34
N LEU A 135 9.37 15.42 -11.19
CA LEU A 135 10.61 14.92 -10.58
C LEU A 135 11.11 13.67 -11.30
N ALA A 136 10.22 12.88 -11.91
CA ALA A 136 10.57 11.67 -12.62
C ALA A 136 11.19 11.98 -13.99
N SER A 137 10.58 12.88 -14.75
CA SER A 137 11.12 13.33 -16.04
C SER A 137 12.15 14.46 -15.91
N ARG A 138 12.40 14.96 -14.69
CA ARG A 138 13.36 16.04 -14.40
C ARG A 138 13.09 17.28 -15.24
N SER A 139 11.84 17.71 -15.28
CA SER A 139 11.38 18.81 -16.13
C SER A 139 10.54 19.83 -15.37
N VAL A 140 10.70 21.09 -15.74
CA VAL A 140 9.87 22.22 -15.28
C VAL A 140 9.05 22.70 -16.47
N ASN A 141 7.73 22.86 -16.31
CA ASN A 141 6.90 23.39 -17.40
C ASN A 141 7.19 24.88 -17.68
N ALA A 142 6.57 25.46 -18.70
CA ALA A 142 6.78 26.86 -19.08
C ALA A 142 6.30 27.89 -18.03
N GLY A 143 5.53 27.44 -17.04
CA GLY A 143 4.85 28.27 -16.05
C GLY A 143 3.54 28.87 -16.58
N VAL A 144 2.53 28.94 -15.71
CA VAL A 144 1.24 29.58 -15.98
C VAL A 144 1.17 30.87 -15.17
N SER A 145 0.98 32.02 -15.83
CA SER A 145 0.89 33.31 -15.16
C SER A 145 -0.40 33.41 -14.34
N ALA A 146 -0.28 33.59 -13.03
CA ALA A 146 -1.42 33.96 -12.22
C ALA A 146 -1.88 35.38 -12.58
N THR A 147 -3.20 35.60 -12.54
CA THR A 147 -3.83 36.84 -13.01
C THR A 147 -3.59 38.03 -12.08
N ASP A 148 -3.16 37.80 -10.83
CA ASP A 148 -2.74 38.86 -9.91
C ASP A 148 -1.23 38.77 -9.63
N ARG A 149 -0.62 39.90 -9.24
CA ARG A 149 0.81 39.98 -8.85
C ARG A 149 1.03 39.88 -7.35
N GLN A 150 0.03 39.46 -6.58
CA GLN A 150 0.19 39.41 -5.13
C GLN A 150 1.15 38.29 -4.74
N PHE A 151 1.84 38.48 -3.63
CA PHE A 151 2.59 37.38 -3.07
C PHE A 151 1.64 36.27 -2.61
N GLY A 152 1.88 35.03 -3.03
CA GLY A 152 1.01 33.91 -2.66
C GLY A 152 1.76 32.60 -2.45
N MET A 153 1.29 31.81 -1.49
CA MET A 153 1.77 30.45 -1.23
C MET A 153 1.29 29.50 -2.32
N VAL A 154 1.97 28.36 -2.44
CA VAL A 154 1.64 27.32 -3.42
C VAL A 154 1.34 26.01 -2.70
N ALA A 155 0.25 25.36 -3.08
CA ALA A 155 -0.07 23.98 -2.72
C ALA A 155 -0.29 23.15 -3.99
N TYR A 156 -0.23 21.83 -3.88
CA TYR A 156 -0.40 20.92 -5.02
C TYR A 156 -1.16 19.67 -4.60
N ASN A 157 -2.18 19.29 -5.36
CA ASN A 157 -3.01 18.12 -5.04
C ASN A 157 -2.77 16.91 -5.95
N GLY A 158 -1.80 16.97 -6.86
CA GLY A 158 -1.54 15.91 -7.86
C GLY A 158 -2.14 16.18 -9.24
N GLU A 159 -3.11 17.09 -9.34
CA GLU A 159 -3.77 17.45 -10.60
C GLU A 159 -3.51 18.91 -10.97
N ALA A 160 -3.65 19.82 -10.00
CA ALA A 160 -3.52 21.26 -10.20
C ALA A 160 -2.69 21.89 -9.08
N ALA A 161 -2.06 23.01 -9.42
CA ALA A 161 -1.48 23.90 -8.44
C ALA A 161 -2.55 24.81 -7.84
N PHE A 162 -2.41 25.12 -6.56
CA PHE A 162 -3.22 26.12 -5.90
C PHE A 162 -2.32 27.26 -5.48
N ARG A 163 -2.65 28.46 -5.94
CA ARG A 163 -1.99 29.68 -5.50
C ARG A 163 -2.91 30.44 -4.60
N ILE A 164 -2.36 30.90 -3.48
CA ILE A 164 -3.15 31.46 -2.39
C ILE A 164 -2.52 32.76 -1.94
N SER A 165 -3.25 33.86 -2.06
CA SER A 165 -2.87 35.18 -1.53
C SER A 165 -3.81 35.60 -0.41
N SER A 166 -3.59 36.79 0.16
CA SER A 166 -4.50 37.40 1.13
C SER A 166 -5.86 37.80 0.52
N ALA A 167 -6.00 37.82 -0.81
CA ALA A 167 -7.21 38.26 -1.49
C ALA A 167 -7.91 37.15 -2.29
N SER A 168 -7.20 36.10 -2.72
CA SER A 168 -7.79 35.08 -3.56
C SER A 168 -7.13 33.70 -3.42
N VAL A 169 -7.89 32.68 -3.77
CA VAL A 169 -7.40 31.33 -4.06
C VAL A 169 -7.63 31.06 -5.54
N MET A 170 -6.60 30.55 -6.20
CA MET A 170 -6.62 30.20 -7.61
C MET A 170 -6.28 28.73 -7.79
N ARG A 171 -7.04 28.01 -8.62
CA ARG A 171 -6.64 26.71 -9.16
C ARG A 171 -6.03 26.92 -10.53
N ILE A 172 -4.83 26.39 -10.68
CA ILE A 172 -3.98 26.56 -11.86
C ILE A 172 -3.70 25.17 -12.39
N GLY A 173 -4.33 24.88 -13.53
CA GLY A 173 -4.11 23.65 -14.26
C GLY A 173 -2.76 23.64 -14.99
N PRO A 174 -2.50 22.62 -15.81
CA PRO A 174 -1.22 22.48 -16.52
C PRO A 174 -0.88 23.61 -17.49
N SER A 175 -1.90 24.28 -18.05
CA SER A 175 -1.74 25.28 -19.11
C SER A 175 -2.40 26.64 -18.82
N GLU A 176 -3.37 26.71 -17.91
CA GLU A 176 -4.12 27.94 -17.65
C GLU A 176 -4.66 28.01 -16.21
N VAL A 177 -5.12 29.19 -15.82
CA VAL A 177 -5.88 29.38 -14.58
C VAL A 177 -7.30 28.87 -14.82
N GLU A 178 -7.72 27.86 -14.07
CA GLU A 178 -9.01 27.20 -14.26
C GLU A 178 -10.13 27.92 -13.49
N TRP A 179 -9.83 28.39 -12.30
CA TRP A 179 -10.71 29.28 -11.54
C TRP A 179 -9.94 30.14 -10.55
N SER A 180 -10.55 31.27 -10.18
CA SER A 180 -10.11 32.16 -9.10
C SER A 180 -11.32 32.55 -8.26
N GLN A 181 -11.19 32.44 -6.95
CA GLN A 181 -12.23 32.84 -5.99
C GLN A 181 -11.66 33.87 -5.02
N PRO A 182 -12.37 34.98 -4.78
CA PRO A 182 -11.98 35.90 -3.73
C PRO A 182 -12.10 35.19 -2.39
N VAL A 183 -11.15 35.45 -1.49
CA VAL A 183 -11.24 34.99 -0.11
C VAL A 183 -11.23 36.19 0.81
N SER A 184 -12.14 36.16 1.77
CA SER A 184 -12.23 37.10 2.88
C SER A 184 -12.46 36.28 4.14
N GLY A 185 -11.78 36.61 5.23
CA GLY A 185 -12.09 36.00 6.52
C GLY A 185 -11.51 36.77 7.67
N PRO A 186 -11.48 36.16 8.86
CA PRO A 186 -11.23 36.88 10.09
C PRO A 186 -9.80 37.41 10.12
N ASP A 187 -9.67 38.68 10.50
CA ASP A 187 -8.39 39.24 10.96
C ASP A 187 -7.96 38.45 12.20
N GLY A 188 -6.97 37.59 12.05
CA GLY A 188 -6.38 36.86 13.17
C GLY A 188 -5.52 37.78 14.05
N PRO A 189 -5.10 37.32 15.24
CA PRO A 189 -4.30 38.12 16.18
C PRO A 189 -2.89 38.50 15.68
N GLY A 190 -2.55 38.16 14.41
CA GLY A 190 -1.23 38.33 13.85
C GLY A 190 -0.30 37.15 14.16
N GLY A 191 0.60 36.86 13.22
CA GLY A 191 1.60 35.81 13.29
C GLY A 191 2.41 35.77 11.99
N ASP A 192 3.68 35.35 12.06
CA ASP A 192 4.59 35.25 10.92
C ASP A 192 4.52 33.88 10.21
N PHE A 193 3.78 32.92 10.78
CA PHE A 193 3.55 31.62 10.17
C PHE A 193 2.43 31.65 9.12
N SER A 194 2.79 31.23 7.91
CA SER A 194 1.87 31.03 6.79
C SER A 194 2.18 29.67 6.13
N GLY A 195 1.14 28.90 5.85
CA GLY A 195 1.25 27.63 5.14
C GLY A 195 0.08 27.38 4.19
N ALA A 196 0.31 26.54 3.18
CA ALA A 196 -0.70 26.11 2.24
C ALA A 196 -0.57 24.60 1.99
N LEU A 197 -1.71 23.91 1.95
CA LEU A 197 -1.79 22.47 1.77
C LEU A 197 -2.99 22.15 0.87
N ALA A 198 -2.90 21.05 0.11
CA ALA A 198 -4.01 20.57 -0.69
C ALA A 198 -4.13 19.04 -0.61
N THR A 199 -5.38 18.58 -0.69
CA THR A 199 -5.76 17.19 -0.91
C THR A 199 -6.55 17.14 -2.22
N PRO A 200 -6.90 15.94 -2.74
CA PRO A 200 -7.68 15.86 -3.97
C PRO A 200 -8.99 16.66 -3.92
N SER A 201 -9.60 16.82 -2.74
CA SER A 201 -10.91 17.47 -2.58
C SER A 201 -10.87 18.83 -1.86
N LEU A 202 -9.82 19.12 -1.09
CA LEU A 202 -9.73 20.32 -0.25
C LEU A 202 -8.44 21.09 -0.50
N VAL A 203 -8.52 22.42 -0.41
CA VAL A 203 -7.36 23.30 -0.34
C VAL A 203 -7.47 24.12 0.93
N ALA A 204 -6.37 24.20 1.68
CA ALA A 204 -6.32 24.96 2.91
C ALA A 204 -5.12 25.87 2.98
N PHE A 205 -5.28 26.95 3.71
CA PHE A 205 -4.20 27.85 4.02
C PHE A 205 -4.38 28.54 5.36
N ASN A 206 -3.25 28.96 5.91
CA ASN A 206 -3.23 29.82 7.07
C ASN A 206 -2.43 31.09 6.74
N HIS A 207 -2.97 32.24 7.13
CA HIS A 207 -2.30 33.54 7.00
C HIS A 207 -2.76 34.47 8.12
N GLY A 208 -1.82 35.12 8.81
CA GLY A 208 -2.13 36.08 9.88
C GLY A 208 -2.90 35.49 11.07
N GLY A 209 -2.84 34.16 11.28
CA GLY A 209 -3.61 33.45 12.30
C GLY A 209 -5.03 33.04 11.88
N GLY A 210 -5.50 33.47 10.71
CA GLY A 210 -6.71 32.96 10.08
C GLY A 210 -6.42 31.67 9.31
N VAL A 211 -7.34 30.72 9.36
CA VAL A 211 -7.33 29.44 8.65
C VAL A 211 -8.54 29.40 7.73
N TYR A 212 -8.31 28.95 6.51
CA TYR A 212 -9.31 28.86 5.45
C TYR A 212 -9.24 27.49 4.82
N VAL A 213 -10.40 26.87 4.61
CA VAL A 213 -10.52 25.61 3.88
C VAL A 213 -11.61 25.77 2.82
N ALA A 214 -11.27 25.48 1.57
CA ALA A 214 -12.17 25.55 0.44
C ALA A 214 -12.16 24.23 -0.35
N SER A 215 -13.21 24.01 -1.14
CA SER A 215 -13.23 22.91 -2.09
C SER A 215 -12.14 23.12 -3.16
N ALA A 216 -11.30 22.11 -3.38
CA ALA A 216 -10.30 22.13 -4.43
C ALA A 216 -10.92 22.15 -5.84
N GLN A 217 -12.18 21.71 -5.99
CA GLN A 217 -12.85 21.60 -7.28
C GLN A 217 -13.33 22.96 -7.80
N ASN A 218 -13.91 23.79 -6.93
CA ASN A 218 -14.59 25.03 -7.34
C ASN A 218 -14.26 26.25 -6.47
N GLY A 219 -13.38 26.12 -5.48
CA GLY A 219 -12.97 27.19 -4.59
C GLY A 219 -14.03 27.66 -3.60
N LYS A 220 -15.17 26.96 -3.49
CA LYS A 220 -16.21 27.27 -2.49
C LYS A 220 -15.59 27.19 -1.10
N LEU A 221 -15.63 28.31 -0.36
CA LEU A 221 -15.22 28.35 1.03
C LEU A 221 -16.12 27.44 1.87
N LEU A 222 -15.52 26.50 2.58
CA LEU A 222 -16.20 25.53 3.44
C LEU A 222 -16.03 25.89 4.91
N TYR A 223 -14.86 26.42 5.26
CA TYR A 223 -14.51 26.75 6.63
C TYR A 223 -13.57 27.96 6.68
N SER A 224 -13.78 28.81 7.68
CA SER A 224 -12.91 29.95 7.98
C SER A 224 -12.96 30.26 9.48
N TYR A 225 -11.81 30.21 10.16
CA TYR A 225 -11.71 30.51 11.60
C TYR A 225 -10.28 30.83 12.00
N THR A 226 -10.06 31.31 13.23
CA THR A 226 -8.71 31.49 13.78
C THR A 226 -8.15 30.17 14.32
N GLY A 227 -6.90 29.85 14.00
CA GLY A 227 -6.32 28.56 14.36
C GLY A 227 -4.93 28.31 13.76
N SER A 228 -4.48 27.05 13.86
CA SER A 228 -3.25 26.59 13.21
C SER A 228 -3.51 26.06 11.80
N LEU A 229 -2.45 25.95 10.99
CA LEU A 229 -2.53 25.25 9.71
C LEU A 229 -3.16 23.85 9.90
N PRO A 230 -4.11 23.43 9.04
CA PRO A 230 -4.76 22.14 9.20
C PRO A 230 -3.78 20.97 9.02
N GLN A 231 -4.05 19.85 9.71
CA GLN A 231 -3.40 18.58 9.43
C GLN A 231 -4.23 17.76 8.46
N ILE A 232 -3.59 17.16 7.45
CA ILE A 232 -4.25 16.26 6.50
C ILE A 232 -4.53 14.92 7.20
N LEU A 233 -5.75 14.42 7.04
CA LEU A 233 -6.17 13.10 7.49
C LEU A 233 -5.91 12.06 6.39
N PRO A 234 -5.73 10.77 6.74
CA PRO A 234 -5.48 9.71 5.78
C PRO A 234 -6.57 9.54 4.70
N ASP A 235 -7.82 9.92 5.00
CA ASP A 235 -8.94 9.92 4.05
C ASP A 235 -8.91 11.10 3.06
N GLY A 236 -7.93 12.02 3.19
CA GLY A 236 -7.85 13.26 2.41
C GLY A 236 -8.69 14.41 2.99
N GLY A 237 -9.29 14.21 4.17
CA GLY A 237 -9.89 15.27 4.97
C GLY A 237 -8.83 16.11 5.68
N MET A 238 -9.28 17.04 6.52
CA MET A 238 -8.43 17.92 7.29
C MET A 238 -8.99 18.12 8.69
N VAL A 239 -8.10 18.31 9.67
CA VAL A 239 -8.46 18.75 11.02
C VAL A 239 -7.77 20.07 11.35
N VAL A 240 -8.52 20.98 11.95
CA VAL A 240 -8.07 22.33 12.33
C VAL A 240 -8.09 22.45 13.85
N ALA A 241 -6.95 22.87 14.42
CA ALA A 241 -6.86 23.27 15.82
C ALA A 241 -7.31 24.72 15.95
N ASN A 242 -8.50 24.92 16.52
CA ASN A 242 -9.09 26.25 16.60
C ASN A 242 -8.63 26.97 17.85
N SER A 243 -8.42 28.27 17.74
CA SER A 243 -8.04 29.11 18.86
C SER A 243 -8.78 30.44 18.82
N GLU A 244 -9.11 30.96 20.00
CA GLU A 244 -9.54 32.34 20.20
C GLU A 244 -8.51 33.04 21.11
N PRO A 245 -8.43 34.39 21.08
CA PRO A 245 -7.56 35.12 21.99
C PRO A 245 -7.80 34.71 23.45
N GLY A 246 -6.83 34.01 24.05
CA GLY A 246 -6.88 33.57 25.45
C GLY A 246 -7.71 32.31 25.74
N VAL A 247 -8.37 31.67 24.76
CA VAL A 247 -9.23 30.50 24.99
C VAL A 247 -9.05 29.45 23.87
N LEU A 248 -9.04 28.16 24.25
CA LEU A 248 -9.09 27.05 23.29
C LEU A 248 -10.51 26.89 22.75
N ALA A 249 -10.67 26.96 21.44
CA ALA A 249 -11.94 26.68 20.78
C ALA A 249 -12.01 25.19 20.37
N PRO A 250 -13.23 24.62 20.23
CA PRO A 250 -13.40 23.24 19.76
C PRO A 250 -12.77 23.04 18.39
N ASP A 251 -12.03 21.95 18.21
CA ASP A 251 -11.36 21.64 16.94
C ASP A 251 -12.39 21.35 15.84
N THR A 252 -12.00 21.42 14.58
CA THR A 252 -12.93 21.18 13.46
C THR A 252 -12.37 20.15 12.49
N VAL A 253 -13.21 19.20 12.10
CA VAL A 253 -12.90 18.21 11.06
C VAL A 253 -13.66 18.58 9.80
N ILE A 254 -12.95 18.66 8.68
CA ILE A 254 -13.50 18.88 7.34
C ILE A 254 -13.21 17.63 6.51
N ARG A 255 -14.24 16.94 6.05
CA ARG A 255 -14.10 15.71 5.27
C ARG A 255 -13.95 16.00 3.77
N PRO A 256 -13.48 15.04 2.95
CA PRO A 256 -13.35 15.21 1.50
C PRO A 256 -14.65 15.60 0.79
N ASP A 257 -15.80 15.16 1.31
CA ASP A 257 -17.12 15.52 0.78
C ASP A 257 -17.55 16.97 1.11
N GLY A 258 -16.73 17.70 1.87
CA GLY A 258 -16.97 19.06 2.31
C GLY A 258 -17.83 19.18 3.56
N SER A 259 -18.21 18.07 4.20
CA SER A 259 -18.87 18.12 5.51
C SER A 259 -17.93 18.67 6.58
N VAL A 260 -18.48 19.53 7.44
CA VAL A 260 -17.75 20.22 8.51
C VAL A 260 -18.37 19.84 9.83
N THR A 261 -17.60 19.23 10.72
CA THR A 261 -18.04 18.83 12.05
C THR A 261 -17.14 19.44 13.11
N ARG A 262 -17.76 19.98 14.16
CA ARG A 262 -17.03 20.36 15.37
C ARG A 262 -16.61 19.10 16.11
N ALA A 263 -15.35 19.05 16.49
CA ALA A 263 -14.79 18.04 17.33
C ALA A 263 -14.53 18.61 18.73
N GLY A 264 -14.06 17.76 19.66
CA GLY A 264 -13.74 18.21 21.03
C GLY A 264 -12.62 19.25 21.07
N THR A 265 -12.42 19.87 22.23
CA THR A 265 -11.22 20.67 22.52
C THR A 265 -10.10 19.76 23.01
N GLY A 266 -8.91 19.84 22.42
CA GLY A 266 -7.73 19.22 23.01
C GLY A 266 -6.53 19.13 22.10
N THR A 267 -5.71 18.11 22.31
CA THR A 267 -4.54 17.86 21.47
C THR A 267 -4.92 16.96 20.30
N ILE A 268 -4.63 17.39 19.08
CA ILE A 268 -4.94 16.68 17.85
C ILE A 268 -3.79 15.74 17.50
N GLY A 269 -4.12 14.49 17.19
CA GLY A 269 -3.24 13.55 16.53
C GLY A 269 -3.86 13.05 15.25
N ALA A 270 -3.51 13.69 14.13
CA ALA A 270 -3.78 13.16 12.80
C ALA A 270 -2.92 11.91 12.58
N PRO A 271 -3.52 10.73 12.36
CA PRO A 271 -2.75 9.51 12.14
C PRO A 271 -1.91 9.58 10.86
N THR A 272 -0.68 9.07 10.91
CA THR A 272 0.22 9.08 9.74
C THR A 272 0.11 7.80 8.91
N VAL A 273 0.18 6.64 9.57
CA VAL A 273 0.02 5.32 8.93
C VAL A 273 -1.22 4.66 9.52
N VAL A 274 -2.17 4.30 8.65
CA VAL A 274 -3.47 3.79 9.08
C VAL A 274 -3.86 2.53 8.31
N SER A 275 -4.32 1.50 9.02
CA SER A 275 -4.89 0.31 8.36
C SER A 275 -6.08 0.67 7.49
N ARG A 276 -6.21 -0.05 6.37
CA ARG A 276 -7.38 0.08 5.49
C ARG A 276 -8.69 -0.06 6.28
N GLY A 277 -9.64 0.83 6.06
CA GLY A 277 -10.92 0.92 6.77
C GLY A 277 -10.92 1.76 8.05
N LEU A 278 -9.77 2.32 8.46
CA LEU A 278 -9.65 3.23 9.60
C LEU A 278 -9.21 4.65 9.19
N GLU A 279 -9.16 4.96 7.89
CA GLU A 279 -8.60 6.20 7.34
C GLU A 279 -9.29 7.47 7.86
N GLN A 280 -10.54 7.31 8.30
CA GLN A 280 -11.34 8.38 8.85
C GLN A 280 -11.14 8.62 10.35
N ALA A 281 -10.30 7.82 11.01
CA ALA A 281 -10.04 7.91 12.43
C ALA A 281 -9.18 9.12 12.80
N ILE A 282 -9.42 9.68 13.97
CA ILE A 282 -8.68 10.82 14.49
C ILE A 282 -8.52 10.72 16.00
N VAL A 283 -7.40 11.21 16.53
CA VAL A 283 -7.17 11.28 17.97
C VAL A 283 -7.33 12.72 18.45
N ILE A 284 -8.20 12.96 19.44
CA ILE A 284 -8.38 14.28 20.05
C ILE A 284 -8.37 14.12 21.57
N ASP A 285 -7.42 14.76 22.24
CA ASP A 285 -7.21 14.64 23.70
C ASP A 285 -7.05 13.16 24.14
N GLY A 286 -6.36 12.36 23.33
CA GLY A 286 -6.19 10.92 23.55
C GLY A 286 -7.44 10.08 23.30
N VAL A 287 -8.54 10.69 22.87
CA VAL A 287 -9.75 9.98 22.47
C VAL A 287 -9.63 9.61 21.00
N LEU A 288 -9.57 8.31 20.71
CA LEU A 288 -9.72 7.84 19.34
C LEU A 288 -11.19 7.96 18.92
N ARG A 289 -11.43 8.70 17.85
CA ARG A 289 -12.75 8.89 17.24
C ARG A 289 -12.76 8.25 15.86
N ASP A 290 -13.92 7.74 15.45
CA ASP A 290 -14.08 7.15 14.13
C ASP A 290 -14.65 8.12 13.09
N GLY A 291 -15.02 7.58 11.93
CA GLY A 291 -15.56 8.33 10.80
C GLY A 291 -16.77 9.21 11.14
N ALA A 292 -17.63 8.74 12.04
CA ALA A 292 -18.80 9.49 12.48
C ALA A 292 -18.46 10.55 13.56
N GLY A 293 -17.22 10.57 14.04
CA GLY A 293 -16.79 11.42 15.16
C GLY A 293 -17.08 10.83 16.53
N GLU A 294 -17.64 9.62 16.58
CA GLU A 294 -17.99 8.93 17.82
C GLU A 294 -16.74 8.47 18.56
N ALA A 295 -16.74 8.63 19.89
CA ALA A 295 -15.62 8.22 20.73
C ALA A 295 -15.59 6.69 20.85
N ARG A 296 -14.44 6.08 20.54
CA ARG A 296 -14.23 4.64 20.73
C ARG A 296 -13.66 4.33 22.11
N TRP A 297 -12.60 5.03 22.48
CA TRP A 297 -11.96 4.92 23.78
C TRP A 297 -11.07 6.14 24.05
N LYS A 298 -10.66 6.33 25.31
CA LYS A 298 -9.75 7.39 25.75
C LYS A 298 -8.47 6.80 26.33
N ALA A 299 -7.32 7.16 25.77
CA ALA A 299 -6.01 6.92 26.37
C ALA A 299 -5.52 8.19 27.09
N SER A 300 -4.80 8.02 28.19
CA SER A 300 -4.08 9.14 28.79
C SER A 300 -2.88 9.50 27.92
N VAL A 301 -3.00 10.59 27.18
CA VAL A 301 -1.90 11.28 26.52
C VAL A 301 -1.71 12.63 27.19
N SER A 302 -0.47 12.99 27.47
CA SER A 302 -0.09 14.32 27.92
C SER A 302 0.61 15.02 26.77
N ALA A 303 -0.01 16.08 26.26
CA ALA A 303 0.68 17.01 25.37
C ALA A 303 1.44 18.04 26.22
N SER A 304 2.53 18.59 25.68
CA SER A 304 3.10 19.80 26.26
C SER A 304 2.09 20.94 26.11
N THR A 305 1.93 21.79 27.13
CA THR A 305 0.93 22.88 27.16
C THR A 305 1.03 23.88 26.01
N ASN A 306 2.15 23.89 25.27
CA ASN A 306 2.44 24.87 24.23
C ASN A 306 2.29 24.31 22.80
N ASN A 307 2.01 23.01 22.63
CA ASN A 307 1.81 22.40 21.32
C ASN A 307 0.54 21.52 21.32
N ARG A 308 -0.48 21.90 20.55
CA ARG A 308 -1.77 21.18 20.46
C ARG A 308 -1.74 20.00 19.49
N THR A 309 -0.56 19.52 19.11
CA THR A 309 -0.38 18.35 18.25
C THR A 309 0.37 17.24 18.99
N VAL A 310 -0.12 16.01 18.90
CA VAL A 310 0.56 14.78 19.34
C VAL A 310 0.68 13.86 18.14
N ALA A 311 1.84 13.24 17.93
CA ALA A 311 1.97 12.28 16.85
C ALA A 311 1.16 11.01 17.15
N ALA A 312 0.38 10.58 16.16
CA ALA A 312 -0.25 9.26 16.11
C ALA A 312 0.37 8.49 14.94
N PRO A 313 1.62 8.02 15.08
CA PRO A 313 2.36 7.46 13.94
C PRO A 313 1.70 6.22 13.34
N LEU A 314 0.93 5.46 14.13
CA LEU A 314 0.28 4.23 13.69
C LEU A 314 -1.12 4.07 14.31
N VAL A 315 -2.13 3.88 13.46
CA VAL A 315 -3.46 3.40 13.85
C VAL A 315 -3.80 2.16 13.02
N SER A 316 -3.65 0.98 13.61
CA SER A 316 -4.02 -0.28 12.94
C SER A 316 -5.33 -0.85 13.48
N SER A 317 -5.83 -1.94 12.89
CA SER A 317 -6.99 -2.67 13.44
C SER A 317 -6.75 -3.27 14.83
N ARG A 318 -5.48 -3.39 15.25
CA ARG A 318 -5.09 -4.08 16.49
C ARG A 318 -4.44 -3.15 17.50
N ILE A 319 -3.48 -2.34 17.04
CA ILE A 319 -2.71 -1.45 17.90
C ILE A 319 -2.67 -0.02 17.35
N THR A 320 -2.86 0.92 18.26
CA THR A 320 -2.69 2.35 18.05
C THR A 320 -1.48 2.80 18.86
N VAL A 321 -0.50 3.38 18.19
CA VAL A 321 0.70 3.92 18.82
C VAL A 321 0.57 5.43 18.89
N LEU A 322 0.72 5.98 20.10
CA LEU A 322 0.58 7.41 20.38
C LEU A 322 1.85 7.93 21.02
N GLU A 323 2.30 9.11 20.59
CA GLU A 323 3.30 9.87 21.31
C GLU A 323 2.71 10.43 22.61
N THR A 324 3.55 10.54 23.64
CA THR A 324 3.24 11.11 24.94
C THR A 324 4.39 12.03 25.35
N GLY A 325 4.18 12.89 26.35
CA GLY A 325 5.26 13.77 26.85
C GLY A 325 6.52 13.04 27.35
N SER A 326 6.50 11.71 27.49
CA SER A 326 7.63 10.91 27.98
C SER A 326 8.07 9.79 27.02
N GLY A 327 7.57 9.73 25.78
CA GLY A 327 7.86 8.65 24.84
C GLY A 327 6.65 8.17 24.06
N TYR A 328 6.51 6.87 23.84
CA TYR A 328 5.37 6.28 23.12
C TYR A 328 4.58 5.32 24.00
N ILE A 329 3.28 5.19 23.72
CA ILE A 329 2.45 4.12 24.25
C ILE A 329 1.82 3.33 23.11
N GLY A 330 1.70 2.02 23.31
CA GLY A 330 0.89 1.14 22.48
C GLY A 330 -0.43 0.84 23.18
N VAL A 331 -1.53 1.01 22.45
CA VAL A 331 -2.89 0.84 22.96
C VAL A 331 -3.64 -0.11 22.04
N ASN A 332 -4.38 -1.07 22.60
CA ASN A 332 -5.26 -1.93 21.82
C ASN A 332 -6.34 -1.07 21.14
N THR A 333 -6.40 -1.09 19.82
CA THR A 333 -7.29 -0.19 19.05
C THR A 333 -8.77 -0.49 19.25
N SER A 334 -9.13 -1.72 19.66
CA SER A 334 -10.52 -2.08 19.90
C SER A 334 -10.99 -1.70 21.31
N THR A 335 -10.13 -1.85 22.32
CA THR A 335 -10.52 -1.68 23.73
C THR A 335 -10.02 -0.39 24.37
N GLY A 336 -9.00 0.25 23.81
CA GLY A 336 -8.30 1.36 24.43
C GLY A 336 -7.39 0.97 25.59
N GLU A 337 -7.20 -0.34 25.83
CA GLU A 337 -6.33 -0.83 26.89
C GLU A 337 -4.86 -0.60 26.53
N ARG A 338 -4.10 -0.02 27.46
CA ARG A 338 -2.66 0.20 27.27
C ARG A 338 -1.94 -1.15 27.29
N MET A 339 -1.25 -1.47 26.20
CA MET A 339 -0.49 -2.70 26.03
C MET A 339 0.96 -2.55 26.52
N TRP A 340 1.59 -1.41 26.22
CA TRP A 340 2.96 -1.11 26.61
C TRP A 340 3.22 0.39 26.71
N THR A 341 4.30 0.73 27.41
CA THR A 341 4.85 2.08 27.50
C THR A 341 6.33 2.01 27.18
N ASN A 342 6.78 2.93 26.33
CA ASN A 342 8.19 3.18 26.06
C ASN A 342 8.53 4.61 26.52
N ASN A 343 9.52 4.73 27.41
CA ASN A 343 9.91 6.02 28.00
C ASN A 343 11.14 6.67 27.31
N SER A 344 11.33 6.42 26.00
CA SER A 344 12.41 7.06 25.25
C SER A 344 12.17 8.55 25.08
N THR A 345 13.24 9.33 25.12
CA THR A 345 13.19 10.75 24.79
C THR A 345 12.93 10.93 23.30
N VAL A 346 11.73 11.41 22.92
CA VAL A 346 11.41 11.67 21.51
C VAL A 346 12.13 12.93 21.05
N GLY A 347 12.92 12.81 20.00
CA GLY A 347 13.59 13.92 19.33
C GLY A 347 12.61 14.70 18.46
N ARG A 348 12.86 16.01 18.30
CA ARG A 348 12.05 16.84 17.42
C ARG A 348 12.46 16.65 15.96
N VAL A 349 11.46 16.55 15.08
CA VAL A 349 11.63 16.55 13.62
C VAL A 349 11.06 17.85 13.04
N GLY A 350 11.88 18.57 12.28
CA GLY A 350 11.54 19.84 11.65
C GLY A 350 11.34 21.00 12.64
N SER A 351 11.12 22.20 12.12
CA SER A 351 10.97 23.42 12.93
C SER A 351 9.60 23.59 13.60
N ASN A 352 8.56 22.90 13.14
CA ASN A 352 7.17 23.10 13.60
C ASN A 352 6.49 21.86 14.19
N GLY A 353 7.22 20.80 14.54
CA GLY A 353 6.66 19.63 15.22
C GLY A 353 5.84 18.71 14.31
N GLY A 354 6.38 18.39 13.13
CA GLY A 354 5.80 17.39 12.23
C GLY A 354 5.94 15.96 12.76
N THR A 355 5.61 14.98 11.92
CA THR A 355 5.74 13.54 12.23
C THR A 355 7.10 13.21 12.84
N THR A 356 7.08 12.80 14.10
CA THR A 356 8.28 12.47 14.89
C THR A 356 8.80 11.07 14.59
N ALA A 357 8.00 10.23 13.95
CA ALA A 357 8.32 8.84 13.69
C ALA A 357 7.82 8.36 12.33
N LEU A 358 8.50 7.36 11.79
CA LEU A 358 8.09 6.52 10.66
C LEU A 358 7.75 5.13 11.15
N THR A 359 7.04 4.36 10.33
CA THR A 359 6.86 2.94 10.58
C THR A 359 6.88 2.13 9.29
N ASP A 360 7.43 0.92 9.38
CA ASP A 360 7.26 -0.14 8.39
C ASP A 360 6.07 -1.05 8.70
N GLY A 361 5.20 -0.66 9.65
CA GLY A 361 4.07 -1.43 10.15
C GLY A 361 4.41 -2.34 11.34
N ARG A 362 5.67 -2.73 11.51
CA ARG A 362 6.16 -3.57 12.62
C ARG A 362 7.06 -2.79 13.58
N TYR A 363 7.98 -2.01 13.06
CA TYR A 363 8.89 -1.16 13.80
C TYR A 363 8.49 0.30 13.64
N LEU A 364 8.60 1.06 14.73
CA LEU A 364 8.49 2.50 14.76
C LEU A 364 9.90 3.09 14.86
N ILE A 365 10.29 3.90 13.88
CA ILE A 365 11.63 4.51 13.77
C ILE A 365 11.51 6.01 14.04
N TYR A 366 12.30 6.53 14.98
CA TYR A 366 12.23 7.94 15.40
C TYR A 366 13.59 8.42 15.94
N PRO A 367 13.86 9.74 15.92
CA PRO A 367 15.03 10.28 16.58
C PRO A 367 14.83 10.28 18.10
N SER A 368 15.88 9.96 18.84
CA SER A 368 15.89 9.99 20.31
C SER A 368 17.26 10.45 20.80
N GLY A 369 17.32 11.68 21.32
CA GLY A 369 18.59 12.34 21.65
C GLY A 369 19.44 12.51 20.39
N THR A 370 20.68 12.03 20.43
CA THR A 370 21.63 12.05 19.29
C THR A 370 21.53 10.80 18.41
N ASN A 371 20.55 9.93 18.64
CA ASN A 371 20.44 8.63 17.96
C ASN A 371 19.14 8.54 17.15
N LEU A 372 19.10 7.63 16.19
CA LEU A 372 17.88 7.07 15.63
C LEU A 372 17.59 5.76 16.33
N VAL A 373 16.36 5.57 16.77
CA VAL A 373 15.91 4.41 17.52
C VAL A 373 14.77 3.75 16.77
N ALA A 374 14.76 2.41 16.78
CA ALA A 374 13.58 1.64 16.39
C ALA A 374 13.03 0.87 17.58
N ILE A 375 11.72 0.91 17.75
CA ILE A 375 10.99 0.08 18.70
C ILE A 375 10.04 -0.85 17.96
N ASP A 376 9.88 -2.07 18.46
CA ASP A 376 8.85 -2.99 18.00
C ASP A 376 7.47 -2.49 18.45
N THR A 377 6.54 -2.35 17.50
CA THR A 377 5.21 -1.78 17.76
C THR A 377 4.32 -2.70 18.59
N ASP A 378 4.60 -4.00 18.70
CA ASP A 378 3.85 -4.94 19.54
C ASP A 378 4.18 -4.81 21.01
N THR A 379 5.45 -4.56 21.29
CA THR A 379 6.03 -4.69 22.63
C THR A 379 6.50 -3.36 23.20
N GLY A 380 6.73 -2.36 22.35
CA GLY A 380 7.39 -1.10 22.70
C GLY A 380 8.89 -1.27 23.00
N ALA A 381 9.45 -2.46 22.80
CA ALA A 381 10.84 -2.75 23.10
C ALA A 381 11.76 -2.18 22.01
N GLN A 382 12.89 -1.61 22.41
CA GLN A 382 13.91 -1.16 21.47
C GLN A 382 14.50 -2.36 20.70
N ALA A 383 14.37 -2.32 19.37
CA ALA A 383 14.99 -3.29 18.48
C ALA A 383 16.45 -2.92 18.19
N TRP A 384 16.72 -1.64 17.92
CA TRP A 384 18.06 -1.13 17.68
C TRP A 384 18.15 0.38 17.92
N SER A 385 19.39 0.88 18.01
CA SER A 385 19.73 2.29 18.13
C SER A 385 21.04 2.55 17.40
N ILE A 386 21.08 3.58 16.57
CA ILE A 386 22.26 4.00 15.80
C ILE A 386 22.50 5.50 15.97
N PRO A 387 23.75 5.99 15.84
CA PRO A 387 24.01 7.42 15.81
C PRO A 387 23.20 8.11 14.71
N SER A 388 22.56 9.23 15.04
CA SER A 388 21.86 10.05 14.05
C SER A 388 22.89 10.71 13.12
N PRO A 389 22.67 10.71 11.80
CA PRO A 389 23.66 11.21 10.86
C PRO A 389 23.79 12.74 10.84
N VAL A 390 22.85 13.49 11.47
CA VAL A 390 22.83 14.95 11.45
C VAL A 390 23.85 15.58 12.41
N GLY A 391 24.36 16.76 12.05
CA GLY A 391 25.48 17.45 12.71
C GLY A 391 25.26 17.88 14.17
N ALA A 392 26.23 18.63 14.72
CA ALA A 392 26.32 18.96 16.14
C ALA A 392 25.16 19.83 16.71
N ASP A 393 24.31 20.41 15.85
CA ASP A 393 23.08 21.10 16.27
C ASP A 393 21.93 20.12 16.60
N GLY A 394 22.13 18.82 16.36
CA GLY A 394 21.26 17.72 16.79
C GLY A 394 19.86 17.72 16.16
N THR A 395 19.61 18.55 15.14
CA THR A 395 18.27 18.78 14.63
C THR A 395 18.01 17.93 13.39
N VAL A 396 17.06 16.99 13.48
CA VAL A 396 16.54 16.24 12.33
C VAL A 396 15.53 17.12 11.61
N GLY A 397 15.83 17.56 10.39
CA GLY A 397 14.93 18.42 9.62
C GLY A 397 13.70 17.68 9.09
N ALA A 398 13.90 16.48 8.57
CA ALA A 398 12.82 15.56 8.21
C ALA A 398 13.27 14.10 8.36
N LEU A 399 12.31 13.23 8.67
CA LEU A 399 12.45 11.79 8.66
C LEU A 399 11.35 11.23 7.75
N LEU A 400 11.73 10.70 6.59
CA LEU A 400 10.81 10.44 5.47
C LEU A 400 10.88 8.98 5.00
N ALA A 401 9.73 8.37 4.71
CA ALA A 401 9.65 7.07 4.06
C ALA A 401 9.79 7.22 2.53
N LEU A 402 10.65 6.40 1.93
CA LEU A 402 11.00 6.44 0.51
C LEU A 402 11.07 5.01 -0.04
N GLY A 403 9.93 4.33 -0.09
CA GLY A 403 9.85 2.94 -0.49
C GLY A 403 10.49 2.01 0.54
N ASP A 404 11.54 1.29 0.16
CA ASP A 404 12.32 0.37 1.02
C ASP A 404 13.45 1.09 1.78
N THR A 405 13.50 2.41 1.68
CA THR A 405 14.54 3.27 2.23
C THR A 405 13.87 4.32 3.13
N PHE A 406 14.43 4.59 4.31
CA PHE A 406 14.08 5.81 5.03
C PHE A 406 15.20 6.85 4.86
N VAL A 407 14.80 8.12 4.83
CA VAL A 407 15.70 9.24 4.58
C VAL A 407 15.67 10.22 5.75
N VAL A 408 16.85 10.64 6.18
CA VAL A 408 17.05 11.69 7.17
C VAL A 408 17.56 12.93 6.46
N VAL A 409 16.80 14.02 6.53
CA VAL A 409 17.16 15.32 5.93
C VAL A 409 17.69 16.23 7.03
N GLY A 410 18.97 16.57 6.94
CA GLY A 410 19.62 17.59 7.76
C GLY A 410 19.95 18.85 6.97
N LYS A 411 20.57 19.82 7.63
CA LYS A 411 21.01 21.07 7.01
C LYS A 411 22.25 20.91 6.14
N ASP A 412 23.15 20.01 6.55
CA ASP A 412 24.49 19.80 5.99
C ASP A 412 24.65 18.46 5.24
N ARG A 413 23.64 17.60 5.29
CA ARG A 413 23.60 16.31 4.58
C ARG A 413 22.20 15.71 4.55
N ILE A 414 21.97 14.83 3.59
CA ILE A 414 20.80 13.95 3.48
C ILE A 414 21.31 12.52 3.45
N VAL A 415 20.75 11.64 4.27
CA VAL A 415 21.24 10.25 4.39
C VAL A 415 20.10 9.28 4.20
N GLY A 416 20.29 8.30 3.30
CA GLY A 416 19.36 7.21 3.07
C GLY A 416 19.81 5.92 3.73
N TYR A 417 18.88 5.20 4.34
CA TYR A 417 19.08 3.91 4.98
C TYR A 417 18.17 2.87 4.34
N LYS A 418 18.77 1.85 3.72
CA LYS A 418 18.02 0.76 3.08
C LYS A 418 17.53 -0.24 4.13
N ALA A 419 16.37 -0.85 3.87
CA ALA A 419 15.79 -1.90 4.70
C ALA A 419 16.76 -3.06 4.94
N THR A 420 16.67 -3.61 6.14
CA THR A 420 17.46 -4.77 6.59
C THR A 420 16.65 -6.07 6.64
N GLY A 421 15.34 -5.98 6.39
CA GLY A 421 14.41 -7.10 6.37
C GLY A 421 13.65 -7.21 5.05
N GLY A 422 12.70 -8.14 5.00
CA GLY A 422 11.85 -8.39 3.85
C GLY A 422 10.74 -7.34 3.67
N ALA A 423 9.79 -7.64 2.78
CA ALA A 423 8.66 -6.76 2.51
C ALA A 423 7.84 -6.47 3.79
N ALA A 424 7.44 -5.22 3.97
CA ALA A 424 6.62 -4.78 5.08
C ALA A 424 5.20 -5.36 4.96
N GLY A 425 4.64 -5.78 6.09
CA GLY A 425 3.24 -6.20 6.18
C GLY A 425 2.26 -5.04 6.31
N ALA A 426 1.01 -5.35 6.62
CA ALA A 426 -0.01 -4.35 6.94
C ALA A 426 0.38 -3.53 8.18
N PRO A 427 -0.16 -2.31 8.34
CA PRO A 427 0.07 -1.51 9.55
C PRO A 427 -0.28 -2.29 10.82
N GLY A 428 0.61 -2.28 11.81
CA GLY A 428 0.42 -3.05 13.04
C GLY A 428 0.30 -4.54 12.78
N ALA A 429 0.96 -5.07 11.75
CA ALA A 429 1.21 -6.50 11.65
C ALA A 429 1.89 -6.93 12.95
N LYS A 430 1.38 -8.01 13.57
CA LYS A 430 2.14 -8.63 14.66
C LYS A 430 3.51 -9.01 14.11
N SER A 431 4.49 -9.17 14.98
CA SER A 431 5.59 -10.08 14.65
C SER A 431 4.95 -11.33 14.03
N GLY A 432 5.14 -11.53 12.73
CA GLY A 432 5.11 -12.87 12.20
C GLY A 432 6.06 -13.62 13.12
N THR A 433 5.55 -14.65 13.77
CA THR A 433 6.32 -15.54 14.60
C THR A 433 7.55 -15.98 13.78
N ALA A 434 8.67 -15.28 13.96
CA ALA A 434 9.91 -16.00 14.11
C ALA A 434 9.66 -16.83 15.37
N GLY A 435 9.28 -18.10 15.16
CA GLY A 435 8.77 -18.98 16.19
C GLY A 435 9.55 -18.80 17.49
N LYS A 436 8.86 -18.32 18.53
CA LYS A 436 9.34 -18.44 19.90
C LYS A 436 9.21 -19.92 20.28
N ASN A 437 10.12 -20.72 19.74
CA ASN A 437 10.54 -22.07 20.11
C ASN A 437 11.47 -22.61 19.01
N SER A 438 12.70 -22.11 18.92
CA SER A 438 13.86 -22.96 18.61
C SER A 438 15.14 -22.16 18.78
N SER A 439 15.98 -22.58 19.70
CA SER A 439 17.31 -22.02 19.97
C SER A 439 18.37 -22.54 18.99
N ASP A 440 18.07 -22.66 17.70
CA ASP A 440 19.03 -23.17 16.71
C ASP A 440 19.20 -22.20 15.53
N ASP A 441 19.90 -21.10 15.78
CA ASP A 441 20.62 -20.32 14.77
C ASP A 441 21.65 -21.24 14.07
N SER A 442 21.22 -21.97 13.04
CA SER A 442 22.07 -22.92 12.32
C SER A 442 22.65 -22.30 11.06
N TYR A 443 23.97 -22.44 10.88
CA TYR A 443 24.63 -22.08 9.62
C TYR A 443 24.41 -23.19 8.60
N TYR A 444 23.80 -22.85 7.46
CA TYR A 444 23.62 -23.78 6.34
C TYR A 444 24.59 -23.39 5.21
N THR A 445 25.19 -24.41 4.58
CA THR A 445 26.01 -24.20 3.38
C THR A 445 25.16 -24.56 2.18
N ARG A 446 25.14 -23.69 1.16
CA ARG A 446 24.39 -23.98 -0.07
C ARG A 446 24.90 -25.29 -0.69
N CYS A 447 23.99 -26.19 -0.99
CA CYS A 447 24.26 -27.45 -1.66
C CYS A 447 24.51 -27.21 -3.15
N GLY A 448 25.48 -27.91 -3.74
CA GLY A 448 25.72 -27.87 -5.20
C GLY A 448 24.75 -28.76 -5.99
N SER A 449 23.94 -29.58 -5.31
CA SER A 449 22.89 -30.42 -5.90
C SER A 449 21.52 -29.84 -5.59
N LYS A 450 20.57 -29.98 -6.51
CA LYS A 450 19.22 -29.42 -6.36
C LYS A 450 18.51 -30.03 -5.13
N PRO A 451 17.83 -29.24 -4.29
CA PRO A 451 16.95 -29.73 -3.24
C PRO A 451 15.66 -30.30 -3.82
N VAL A 452 15.01 -31.19 -3.08
CA VAL A 452 13.77 -31.85 -3.50
C VAL A 452 12.57 -31.16 -2.84
N PHE A 453 11.62 -30.69 -3.66
CA PHE A 453 10.37 -30.07 -3.22
C PHE A 453 9.22 -31.09 -3.35
N THR A 454 8.51 -31.34 -2.26
CA THR A 454 7.39 -32.29 -2.22
C THR A 454 6.10 -31.60 -1.76
N PRO A 455 5.07 -31.45 -2.61
CA PRO A 455 3.79 -30.87 -2.21
C PRO A 455 3.11 -31.69 -1.11
N GLN A 456 2.67 -31.02 -0.05
CA GLN A 456 1.97 -31.61 1.10
C GLN A 456 0.50 -31.21 1.15
N LYS A 457 0.19 -29.98 0.75
CA LYS A 457 -1.17 -29.43 0.80
C LYS A 457 -1.37 -28.35 -0.24
N PHE A 458 -2.55 -28.31 -0.84
CA PHE A 458 -3.01 -27.25 -1.74
C PHE A 458 -4.18 -26.51 -1.10
N ARG A 459 -4.17 -25.18 -1.14
CA ARG A 459 -5.24 -24.33 -0.62
C ARG A 459 -5.29 -23.01 -1.39
N THR A 460 -6.44 -22.36 -1.42
CA THR A 460 -6.60 -21.01 -2.00
C THR A 460 -6.83 -19.99 -0.89
N GLU A 461 -6.18 -18.84 -1.00
CA GLU A 461 -6.39 -17.66 -0.14
C GLU A 461 -6.49 -16.40 -1.00
N SER A 462 -6.78 -15.23 -0.40
CA SER A 462 -7.05 -13.97 -1.12
C SER A 462 -5.93 -13.49 -2.08
N GLY A 463 -4.76 -14.12 -2.06
CA GLY A 463 -3.63 -13.82 -2.95
C GLY A 463 -3.33 -14.85 -4.04
N GLY A 464 -4.01 -16.01 -4.10
CA GLY A 464 -3.75 -17.07 -5.09
C GLY A 464 -3.74 -18.51 -4.53
N LEU A 465 -3.08 -19.42 -5.25
CA LEU A 465 -2.89 -20.81 -4.85
C LEU A 465 -1.69 -20.93 -3.92
N VAL A 466 -1.90 -21.39 -2.69
CA VAL A 466 -0.81 -21.72 -1.77
C VAL A 466 -0.57 -23.23 -1.76
N VAL A 467 0.70 -23.59 -1.91
CA VAL A 467 1.17 -24.97 -1.84
C VAL A 467 2.14 -25.10 -0.68
N THR A 468 1.75 -25.87 0.32
CA THR A 468 2.65 -26.27 1.41
C THR A 468 3.63 -27.29 0.87
N MET A 469 4.92 -26.94 0.82
CA MET A 469 6.00 -27.76 0.31
C MET A 469 6.86 -28.28 1.45
N LYS A 470 7.19 -29.58 1.42
CA LYS A 470 8.30 -30.13 2.21
C LYS A 470 9.56 -30.12 1.35
N ILE A 471 10.60 -29.45 1.82
CA ILE A 471 11.87 -29.28 1.12
C ILE A 471 12.94 -30.13 1.82
N THR A 472 13.63 -30.99 1.09
CA THR A 472 14.70 -31.83 1.63
C THR A 472 16.01 -31.58 0.88
N ALA A 473 17.09 -31.37 1.63
CA ALA A 473 18.43 -31.22 1.08
C ALA A 473 18.91 -32.55 0.50
N THR A 474 19.73 -32.50 -0.54
CA THR A 474 20.40 -33.68 -1.11
C THR A 474 21.84 -33.83 -0.61
N CYS A 475 22.42 -32.75 -0.05
CA CYS A 475 23.76 -32.77 0.52
C CYS A 475 23.79 -33.19 1.99
N PRO A 476 24.86 -33.88 2.45
CA PRO A 476 25.04 -34.27 3.86
C PRO A 476 25.11 -33.11 4.85
N GLY A 477 25.47 -31.90 4.39
CA GLY A 477 25.60 -30.68 5.20
C GLY A 477 24.33 -29.84 5.32
N GLY A 478 23.19 -30.29 4.78
CA GLY A 478 21.99 -29.46 4.61
C GLY A 478 22.08 -28.56 3.38
N ASP A 479 21.13 -27.63 3.24
CA ASP A 479 21.06 -26.67 2.15
C ASP A 479 20.51 -25.31 2.61
N ALA A 480 20.80 -24.25 1.86
CA ALA A 480 20.36 -22.89 2.10
C ALA A 480 19.75 -22.30 0.82
N LEU A 481 18.43 -22.12 0.81
CA LEU A 481 17.75 -21.39 -0.26
C LEU A 481 17.94 -19.91 -0.02
N THR A 482 18.77 -19.26 -0.84
CA THR A 482 19.15 -17.85 -0.70
C THR A 482 19.20 -17.09 -2.02
N SER A 483 18.81 -17.75 -3.12
CA SER A 483 18.80 -17.14 -4.45
C SER A 483 17.52 -16.34 -4.68
N SER A 484 17.68 -15.14 -5.21
CA SER A 484 16.61 -14.49 -5.96
C SER A 484 16.49 -15.20 -7.30
N GLY A 485 15.31 -15.69 -7.65
CA GLY A 485 15.06 -16.31 -8.97
C GLY A 485 14.89 -17.83 -8.98
N THR A 486 14.66 -18.48 -7.85
CA THR A 486 14.36 -19.93 -7.84
C THR A 486 13.01 -20.19 -8.50
N SER A 487 13.00 -20.90 -9.61
CA SER A 487 11.77 -21.27 -10.30
C SER A 487 11.24 -22.60 -9.79
N VAL A 488 9.95 -22.66 -9.43
CA VAL A 488 9.24 -23.87 -9.02
C VAL A 488 8.07 -24.10 -9.96
N THR A 489 8.04 -25.25 -10.62
CA THR A 489 6.99 -25.68 -11.55
C THR A 489 6.40 -27.00 -11.07
N ILE A 490 5.09 -27.02 -10.83
CA ILE A 490 4.33 -28.16 -10.31
C ILE A 490 3.42 -28.68 -11.43
N SER A 491 3.48 -29.97 -11.72
CA SER A 491 2.62 -30.64 -12.69
C SER A 491 2.22 -32.04 -12.22
N ASP A 492 1.19 -32.61 -12.83
CA ASP A 492 0.84 -34.02 -12.70
C ASP A 492 0.64 -34.65 -14.09
N SER A 493 0.11 -35.87 -14.16
CA SER A 493 -0.19 -36.54 -15.43
C SER A 493 -1.23 -35.82 -16.30
N THR A 494 -2.02 -34.91 -15.73
CA THR A 494 -3.05 -34.12 -16.43
C THR A 494 -2.55 -32.75 -16.88
N GLY A 495 -1.37 -32.32 -16.43
CA GLY A 495 -0.63 -31.16 -16.92
C GLY A 495 -0.15 -30.22 -15.82
N LEU A 496 0.14 -28.98 -16.21
CA LEU A 496 0.65 -27.92 -15.33
C LEU A 496 -0.39 -27.50 -14.26
N ILE A 497 0.04 -27.47 -13.00
CA ILE A 497 -0.76 -27.02 -11.85
C ILE A 497 -0.42 -25.56 -11.52
N ALA A 498 0.88 -25.27 -11.33
CA ALA A 498 1.36 -23.93 -11.03
C ALA A 498 2.84 -23.76 -11.41
N THR A 499 3.25 -22.53 -11.71
CA THR A 499 4.64 -22.17 -11.99
C THR A 499 4.93 -20.75 -11.53
N GLY A 500 6.03 -20.56 -10.80
CA GLY A 500 6.40 -19.28 -10.20
C GLY A 500 7.89 -19.18 -9.94
N THR A 501 8.40 -17.96 -10.00
CA THR A 501 9.76 -17.62 -9.59
C THR A 501 9.70 -17.01 -8.19
N PHE A 502 10.57 -17.48 -7.29
CA PHE A 502 10.60 -17.10 -5.88
C PHE A 502 11.90 -16.39 -5.52
N ASP A 503 11.79 -15.40 -4.64
CA ASP A 503 12.94 -14.67 -4.10
C ASP A 503 13.28 -15.17 -2.69
N PHE A 504 14.16 -16.17 -2.63
CA PHE A 504 14.71 -16.68 -1.38
C PHE A 504 15.89 -15.84 -0.86
N ALA A 505 16.35 -14.82 -1.60
CA ALA A 505 17.27 -13.84 -1.03
C ALA A 505 16.53 -12.94 -0.03
N ALA A 506 15.29 -12.55 -0.36
CA ALA A 506 14.41 -11.81 0.54
C ALA A 506 13.79 -12.69 1.66
N ASN A 507 13.57 -13.98 1.38
CA ASN A 507 13.00 -14.95 2.32
C ASN A 507 13.87 -16.22 2.39
N PRO A 508 15.04 -16.16 3.04
CA PRO A 508 15.96 -17.28 3.05
C PRO A 508 15.38 -18.48 3.83
N VAL A 509 15.57 -19.69 3.30
CA VAL A 509 15.08 -20.94 3.91
C VAL A 509 16.23 -21.91 4.16
N GLY A 510 16.41 -22.30 5.42
CA GLY A 510 17.39 -23.29 5.83
C GLY A 510 16.78 -24.68 5.73
N VAL A 511 17.50 -25.62 5.12
CA VAL A 511 17.08 -27.01 4.96
C VAL A 511 18.04 -27.91 5.73
N PRO A 512 17.57 -28.63 6.76
CA PRO A 512 18.44 -29.48 7.57
C PRO A 512 19.00 -30.63 6.74
N LYS A 513 20.10 -31.22 7.23
CA LYS A 513 20.69 -32.41 6.63
C LYS A 513 19.66 -33.53 6.49
N PRO A 514 19.78 -34.38 5.44
CA PRO A 514 18.96 -35.58 5.32
C PRO A 514 19.06 -36.43 6.59
N GLY A 515 17.93 -36.88 7.11
CA GLY A 515 17.88 -37.80 8.24
C GLY A 515 18.19 -39.23 7.81
N ASN A 516 18.75 -40.05 8.70
CA ASN A 516 19.03 -41.45 8.41
C ASN A 516 17.96 -42.35 9.06
N GLY A 517 17.50 -43.39 8.36
CA GLY A 517 16.56 -44.38 8.90
C GLY A 517 15.21 -43.76 9.31
N SER A 518 14.78 -43.96 10.56
CA SER A 518 13.48 -43.46 11.06
C SER A 518 13.36 -41.93 11.11
N GLU A 519 14.47 -41.19 11.02
CA GLU A 519 14.49 -39.71 11.01
C GLU A 519 14.24 -39.10 9.63
N GLU A 520 14.32 -39.88 8.56
CA GLU A 520 14.14 -39.41 7.18
C GLU A 520 12.74 -38.79 6.97
N LYS A 521 11.71 -39.36 7.58
CA LYS A 521 10.34 -38.80 7.54
C LYS A 521 10.21 -37.45 8.25
N LYS A 522 11.07 -37.16 9.23
CA LYS A 522 11.08 -35.91 10.00
C LYS A 522 12.09 -34.87 9.48
N SER A 523 13.03 -35.27 8.63
CA SER A 523 13.99 -34.37 8.00
C SER A 523 13.35 -33.56 6.87
N GLY A 524 13.77 -32.31 6.73
CA GLY A 524 13.28 -31.34 5.76
C GLY A 524 12.59 -30.13 6.40
N THR A 525 12.38 -29.10 5.60
CA THR A 525 11.77 -27.84 6.01
C THR A 525 10.45 -27.65 5.29
N THR A 526 9.39 -27.31 6.03
CA THR A 526 8.09 -27.02 5.43
C THR A 526 7.96 -25.53 5.15
N VAL A 527 7.53 -25.19 3.94
CA VAL A 527 7.36 -23.80 3.48
C VAL A 527 6.07 -23.70 2.69
N ASP A 528 5.27 -22.66 2.93
CA ASP A 528 4.13 -22.33 2.09
C ASP A 528 4.60 -21.47 0.90
N LEU A 529 4.30 -21.87 -0.32
CA LEU A 529 4.59 -21.12 -1.55
C LEU A 529 3.29 -20.59 -2.15
N LEU A 530 3.18 -19.26 -2.30
CA LEU A 530 2.01 -18.61 -2.91
C LEU A 530 2.25 -18.30 -4.39
N PHE A 531 1.44 -18.92 -5.26
CA PHE A 531 1.35 -18.66 -6.69
C PHE A 531 0.18 -17.70 -6.96
N LYS A 532 0.49 -16.50 -7.45
CA LYS A 532 -0.46 -15.42 -7.71
C LYS A 532 -1.34 -15.70 -8.94
N GLN A 533 -2.32 -14.84 -9.18
CA GLN A 533 -3.11 -14.90 -10.41
C GLN A 533 -2.22 -14.92 -11.66
N GLY A 534 -2.53 -15.82 -12.59
CA GLY A 534 -1.73 -16.05 -13.80
C GLY A 534 -0.53 -17.01 -13.62
N GLN A 535 -0.25 -17.47 -12.40
CA GLN A 535 0.82 -18.41 -12.07
C GLN A 535 0.32 -19.81 -11.68
N PHE A 536 -0.99 -20.00 -11.56
CA PHE A 536 -1.61 -21.31 -11.34
C PHE A 536 -2.77 -21.52 -12.31
N PHE A 537 -3.05 -22.79 -12.61
CA PHE A 537 -3.98 -23.22 -13.64
C PHE A 537 -5.09 -24.12 -13.08
N ARG A 538 -4.91 -24.59 -11.84
CA ARG A 538 -5.75 -25.59 -11.20
C ARG A 538 -6.05 -25.19 -9.77
N THR A 539 -7.28 -25.42 -9.32
CA THR A 539 -7.71 -25.15 -7.95
C THR A 539 -7.60 -26.42 -7.10
N PRO A 540 -7.55 -26.31 -5.75
CA PRO A 540 -7.37 -27.45 -4.86
C PRO A 540 -8.42 -28.57 -5.00
N ASP A 541 -9.65 -28.23 -5.35
CA ASP A 541 -10.73 -29.20 -5.56
C ASP A 541 -10.55 -30.06 -6.82
N THR A 542 -9.72 -29.61 -7.76
CA THR A 542 -9.32 -30.42 -8.93
C THR A 542 -8.12 -31.32 -8.67
N LEU A 543 -7.53 -31.26 -7.46
CA LEU A 543 -6.29 -31.94 -7.12
C LEU A 543 -6.55 -33.06 -6.10
N PRO A 544 -5.96 -34.25 -6.25
CA PRO A 544 -6.06 -35.30 -5.24
C PRO A 544 -5.38 -34.84 -3.94
N ALA A 545 -5.86 -35.33 -2.79
CA ALA A 545 -5.15 -35.13 -1.53
C ALA A 545 -3.71 -35.68 -1.66
N PRO A 546 -2.67 -34.90 -1.35
CA PRO A 546 -1.29 -35.38 -1.46
C PRO A 546 -1.06 -36.58 -0.53
N SER A 547 -0.71 -37.74 -1.07
CA SER A 547 -0.31 -38.88 -0.26
C SER A 547 1.07 -38.61 0.34
N SER A 548 1.21 -38.75 1.66
CA SER A 548 2.48 -38.65 2.37
C SER A 548 3.37 -39.87 2.08
N GLY A 549 4.01 -39.90 0.91
CA GLY A 549 4.95 -40.95 0.52
C GLY A 549 5.78 -40.51 -0.68
N GLY A 550 7.08 -40.35 -0.47
CA GLY A 550 8.01 -39.79 -1.45
C GLY A 550 8.49 -40.73 -2.55
N SER A 551 9.35 -40.14 -3.38
CA SER A 551 10.26 -40.73 -4.36
C SER A 551 9.65 -41.16 -5.69
N GLY A 552 10.23 -40.65 -6.77
CA GLY A 552 9.87 -40.99 -8.14
C GLY A 552 10.04 -42.46 -8.49
N ALA A 553 9.34 -42.82 -9.57
CA ALA A 553 9.34 -44.07 -10.34
C ALA A 553 8.52 -45.27 -9.80
N SER A 554 7.39 -45.46 -10.47
CA SER A 554 6.73 -46.73 -10.84
C SER A 554 6.20 -47.64 -9.72
N GLY A 555 4.92 -47.43 -9.38
CA GLY A 555 4.08 -48.38 -8.63
C GLY A 555 2.60 -47.99 -8.73
N SER A 556 1.81 -48.84 -9.37
CA SER A 556 0.40 -48.67 -9.73
C SER A 556 -0.51 -48.21 -8.57
N GLY A 557 -1.11 -47.01 -8.71
CA GLY A 557 -2.31 -46.60 -7.94
C GLY A 557 -2.26 -45.25 -7.19
N GLY A 558 -1.10 -44.57 -7.09
CA GLY A 558 -0.98 -43.27 -6.41
C GLY A 558 -0.83 -42.10 -7.39
N HIS A 559 -1.54 -40.98 -7.18
CA HIS A 559 -1.35 -39.77 -8.00
C HIS A 559 0.00 -39.13 -7.64
N SER A 560 0.91 -39.02 -8.61
CA SER A 560 2.25 -38.46 -8.42
C SER A 560 2.32 -37.02 -8.95
N TYR A 561 2.81 -36.10 -8.10
CA TYR A 561 3.17 -34.75 -8.52
C TYR A 561 4.63 -34.70 -8.98
N LEU A 562 4.88 -34.04 -10.11
CA LEU A 562 6.21 -33.70 -10.59
C LEU A 562 6.49 -32.24 -10.25
N VAL A 563 7.55 -32.00 -9.48
CA VAL A 563 8.03 -30.65 -9.17
C VAL A 563 9.40 -30.46 -9.79
N ASP A 564 9.49 -29.56 -10.76
CA ASP A 564 10.77 -29.08 -11.28
C ASP A 564 11.19 -27.82 -10.53
N CYS A 565 12.45 -27.81 -10.10
CA CYS A 565 13.06 -26.71 -9.39
C CYS A 565 14.36 -26.32 -10.11
N VAL A 566 14.43 -25.05 -10.51
CA VAL A 566 15.62 -24.47 -11.15
C VAL A 566 16.11 -23.33 -10.27
N GLN A 567 17.32 -23.47 -9.74
CA GLN A 567 17.98 -22.46 -8.94
C GLN A 567 19.11 -21.81 -9.75
N PRO A 568 19.34 -20.50 -9.58
CA PRO A 568 20.55 -19.85 -10.06
C PRO A 568 21.80 -20.42 -9.36
N ASP A 569 22.87 -20.60 -10.11
CA ASP A 569 24.16 -21.04 -9.57
C ASP A 569 24.67 -20.07 -8.48
N GLY A 570 25.31 -20.62 -7.45
CA GLY A 570 25.97 -19.82 -6.43
C GLY A 570 26.57 -20.67 -5.32
N SER A 571 27.55 -20.12 -4.59
CA SER A 571 28.25 -20.76 -3.49
C SER A 571 28.31 -19.83 -2.29
N GLY A 572 28.07 -20.34 -1.08
CA GLY A 572 28.21 -19.53 0.14
C GLY A 572 27.63 -20.20 1.39
N LYS A 573 28.13 -19.77 2.55
CA LYS A 573 27.53 -20.08 3.86
C LYS A 573 26.55 -18.96 4.19
N ALA A 574 25.33 -19.31 4.59
CA ALA A 574 24.33 -18.33 4.98
C ALA A 574 23.80 -18.67 6.38
N LYS A 575 23.69 -17.64 7.22
CA LYS A 575 22.85 -17.71 8.42
C LYS A 575 21.42 -17.59 7.94
N VAL A 576 20.64 -18.64 8.11
CA VAL A 576 19.24 -18.65 7.65
C VAL A 576 18.32 -18.71 8.86
N PRO A 577 17.46 -17.70 9.07
CA PRO A 577 16.42 -17.78 10.08
C PRO A 577 15.47 -18.96 9.82
N ALA A 578 14.73 -19.39 10.84
CA ALA A 578 13.68 -20.37 10.66
C ALA A 578 12.65 -19.86 9.61
N PRO A 579 11.99 -20.77 8.85
CA PRO A 579 10.97 -20.38 7.89
C PRO A 579 9.93 -19.47 8.54
N SER A 580 9.54 -18.41 7.84
CA SER A 580 8.47 -17.53 8.29
C SER A 580 7.12 -18.28 8.30
N ASP A 581 6.25 -17.95 9.26
CA ASP A 581 4.90 -18.52 9.40
C ASP A 581 3.91 -18.09 8.30
N GLY A 582 4.38 -17.45 7.23
CA GLY A 582 3.57 -16.94 6.11
C GLY A 582 4.03 -17.47 4.76
N PRO A 583 3.15 -17.52 3.75
CA PRO A 583 3.53 -18.01 2.44
C PRO A 583 4.54 -17.09 1.76
N ILE A 584 5.61 -17.67 1.21
CA ILE A 584 6.55 -16.96 0.35
C ILE A 584 5.86 -16.78 -1.00
N ALA A 585 5.56 -15.53 -1.36
CA ALA A 585 4.91 -15.22 -2.63
C ALA A 585 5.90 -15.25 -3.80
N ALA A 586 5.47 -15.80 -4.93
CA ALA A 586 6.25 -15.73 -6.17
C ALA A 586 6.41 -14.27 -6.62
N SER A 587 7.64 -13.90 -6.95
CA SER A 587 8.05 -12.58 -7.46
C SER A 587 7.71 -12.39 -8.94
N GLY A 588 7.47 -13.47 -9.69
CA GLY A 588 7.09 -13.43 -11.09
C GLY A 588 6.64 -14.79 -11.63
N PRO A 589 6.12 -14.87 -12.86
CA PRO A 589 5.81 -16.14 -13.50
C PRO A 589 7.08 -16.99 -13.64
N GLY A 590 6.96 -18.30 -13.45
CA GLY A 590 8.04 -19.24 -13.71
C GLY A 590 8.09 -19.68 -15.18
N PRO A 591 9.17 -20.37 -15.59
CA PRO A 591 9.23 -21.03 -16.89
C PRO A 591 8.07 -22.02 -17.03
N GLN A 592 7.31 -21.91 -18.12
CA GLN A 592 6.27 -22.89 -18.47
C GLN A 592 6.86 -24.18 -19.07
N THR A 593 8.05 -24.56 -18.61
CA THR A 593 8.77 -25.78 -19.01
C THR A 593 8.34 -26.92 -18.11
N GLY A 594 7.08 -27.35 -18.23
CA GLY A 594 6.62 -28.64 -17.68
C GLY A 594 6.84 -29.77 -18.69
N LEU A 595 6.87 -31.03 -18.23
CA LEU A 595 6.87 -32.19 -19.14
C LEU A 595 5.58 -32.24 -19.99
N ASN A 596 4.50 -31.58 -19.55
CA ASN A 596 3.24 -31.40 -20.27
C ASN A 596 2.71 -29.96 -20.08
N PRO A 597 2.83 -29.06 -21.08
CA PRO A 597 2.19 -27.75 -21.01
C PRO A 597 0.66 -27.92 -20.95
N MET A 598 -0.02 -27.18 -20.07
CA MET A 598 -1.49 -27.21 -19.99
C MET A 598 -2.08 -26.12 -20.89
N SER A 599 -3.01 -26.50 -21.78
CA SER A 599 -3.83 -25.52 -22.50
C SER A 599 -4.88 -24.91 -21.58
N GLY A 600 -5.29 -23.67 -21.83
CA GLY A 600 -6.36 -23.04 -21.06
C GLY A 600 -7.66 -23.84 -21.16
N LEU A 601 -7.97 -24.43 -22.32
CA LEU A 601 -9.14 -25.29 -22.50
C LEU A 601 -9.09 -26.55 -21.64
N SER A 602 -7.95 -27.22 -21.55
CA SER A 602 -7.82 -28.39 -20.68
C SER A 602 -8.04 -28.05 -19.22
N ALA A 603 -7.52 -26.91 -18.75
CA ALA A 603 -7.73 -26.44 -17.37
C ALA A 603 -9.21 -26.13 -17.10
N LEU A 604 -9.85 -25.37 -18.01
CA LEU A 604 -11.28 -25.04 -17.93
C LEU A 604 -12.14 -26.31 -17.93
N ARG A 605 -11.80 -27.31 -18.75
CA ARG A 605 -12.55 -28.56 -18.81
C ARG A 605 -12.43 -29.35 -17.52
N ILE A 606 -11.22 -29.53 -17.01
CA ILE A 606 -10.99 -30.25 -15.75
C ILE A 606 -11.73 -29.57 -14.59
N GLN A 607 -11.72 -28.23 -14.56
CA GLN A 607 -12.47 -27.47 -13.58
C GLN A 607 -13.98 -27.70 -13.70
N ALA A 608 -14.55 -27.57 -14.90
CA ALA A 608 -15.99 -27.74 -15.11
C ALA A 608 -16.44 -29.18 -14.77
N ASP A 609 -15.63 -30.19 -15.10
CA ASP A 609 -15.88 -31.58 -14.74
C ASP A 609 -15.86 -31.79 -13.22
N SER A 610 -14.91 -31.17 -12.52
CA SER A 610 -14.82 -31.18 -11.04
C SER A 610 -16.03 -30.50 -10.39
N ASP A 611 -16.46 -29.36 -10.92
CA ASP A 611 -17.57 -28.58 -10.35
C ASP A 611 -18.94 -29.23 -10.60
N LYS A 612 -19.09 -30.05 -11.64
CA LYS A 612 -20.37 -30.60 -12.10
C LYS A 612 -21.17 -31.30 -11.01
N ALA A 613 -20.52 -32.13 -10.18
CA ALA A 613 -21.19 -32.87 -9.11
C ALA A 613 -21.77 -31.93 -8.04
N PHE A 614 -21.02 -30.88 -7.67
CA PHE A 614 -21.49 -29.86 -6.73
C PHE A 614 -22.67 -29.08 -7.33
N ILE A 615 -22.58 -28.68 -8.60
CA ILE A 615 -23.65 -27.92 -9.26
C ILE A 615 -24.94 -28.74 -9.31
N LEU A 616 -24.86 -30.03 -9.67
CA LEU A 616 -26.02 -30.93 -9.68
C LEU A 616 -26.61 -31.16 -8.28
N GLY A 617 -25.77 -31.24 -7.25
CA GLY A 617 -26.20 -31.48 -5.88
C GLY A 617 -26.75 -30.24 -5.16
N SER A 618 -26.21 -29.06 -5.46
CA SER A 618 -26.45 -27.85 -4.65
C SER A 618 -27.09 -26.69 -5.42
N LEU A 619 -26.87 -26.57 -6.73
CA LEU A 619 -27.35 -25.44 -7.53
C LEU A 619 -28.49 -25.82 -8.50
N ASN A 620 -28.77 -27.11 -8.66
CA ASN A 620 -29.79 -27.58 -9.59
C ASN A 620 -31.20 -27.10 -9.18
N ASN A 621 -31.94 -26.55 -10.14
CA ASN A 621 -33.23 -25.89 -9.96
C ASN A 621 -33.22 -24.71 -8.97
N ARG A 622 -32.10 -23.96 -8.93
CA ARG A 622 -31.95 -22.76 -8.08
C ARG A 622 -31.51 -21.56 -8.90
N TRP A 623 -31.97 -20.38 -8.50
CA TRP A 623 -31.47 -19.12 -9.01
C TRP A 623 -30.10 -18.82 -8.38
N VAL A 624 -29.14 -18.45 -9.20
CA VAL A 624 -27.78 -18.07 -8.81
C VAL A 624 -27.40 -16.76 -9.50
N ALA A 625 -26.34 -16.12 -9.01
CA ALA A 625 -25.71 -15.02 -9.69
C ALA A 625 -24.68 -15.56 -10.70
N GLN A 626 -24.92 -15.32 -12.00
CA GLN A 626 -23.94 -15.58 -13.05
C GLN A 626 -22.98 -14.41 -13.13
N LEU A 627 -21.69 -14.65 -12.87
CA LEU A 627 -20.64 -13.65 -12.72
C LEU A 627 -19.81 -13.43 -13.99
N SER A 628 -19.79 -14.42 -14.89
CA SER A 628 -19.12 -14.30 -16.18
C SER A 628 -19.69 -15.31 -17.17
N SER A 629 -19.60 -14.98 -18.46
CA SER A 629 -19.84 -15.89 -19.57
C SER A 629 -18.93 -15.47 -20.73
N LYS A 630 -17.91 -16.28 -21.04
CA LYS A 630 -16.95 -16.01 -22.13
C LYS A 630 -16.80 -17.24 -23.02
N ARG A 631 -16.42 -17.02 -24.27
CA ARG A 631 -16.03 -18.09 -25.21
C ARG A 631 -14.74 -17.70 -25.91
N VAL A 632 -14.00 -18.71 -26.38
CA VAL A 632 -12.77 -18.47 -27.15
C VAL A 632 -13.12 -17.69 -28.43
N GLY A 633 -12.35 -16.64 -28.72
CA GLY A 633 -12.57 -15.74 -29.86
C GLY A 633 -13.65 -14.67 -29.63
N LEU A 634 -14.25 -14.58 -28.43
CA LEU A 634 -15.14 -13.47 -28.10
C LEU A 634 -14.37 -12.14 -28.10
N VAL A 635 -14.91 -11.10 -28.72
CA VAL A 635 -14.40 -9.73 -28.62
C VAL A 635 -15.29 -8.95 -27.67
N ALA A 636 -14.81 -8.68 -26.46
CA ALA A 636 -15.53 -7.99 -25.40
C ALA A 636 -14.52 -7.35 -24.43
N ASP A 637 -14.94 -6.33 -23.69
CA ASP A 637 -14.11 -5.67 -22.66
C ASP A 637 -12.77 -5.15 -23.21
N GLY A 638 -12.79 -4.69 -24.47
CA GLY A 638 -11.62 -4.18 -25.18
C GLY A 638 -10.57 -5.24 -25.56
N ARG A 639 -10.87 -6.54 -25.45
CA ARG A 639 -9.93 -7.63 -25.81
C ARG A 639 -10.60 -8.77 -26.57
N THR A 640 -9.77 -9.59 -27.23
CA THR A 640 -10.19 -10.91 -27.72
C THR A 640 -9.90 -11.93 -26.63
N TRP A 641 -10.89 -12.74 -26.27
CA TRP A 641 -10.80 -13.73 -25.22
C TRP A 641 -10.20 -15.03 -25.76
N ASP A 642 -9.00 -15.35 -25.31
CA ASP A 642 -8.40 -16.67 -25.50
C ASP A 642 -8.66 -17.57 -24.30
N GLU A 643 -8.23 -18.82 -24.39
CA GLU A 643 -8.45 -19.84 -23.36
C GLU A 643 -7.84 -19.45 -22.00
N LYS A 644 -6.66 -18.82 -22.03
CA LYS A 644 -5.93 -18.40 -20.84
C LYS A 644 -6.64 -17.23 -20.15
N ALA A 645 -7.09 -16.24 -20.92
CA ALA A 645 -7.82 -15.09 -20.43
C ALA A 645 -9.14 -15.48 -19.75
N ILE A 646 -9.83 -16.50 -20.27
CA ILE A 646 -11.05 -17.07 -19.68
C ILE A 646 -10.73 -17.79 -18.37
N LEU A 647 -9.69 -18.64 -18.35
CA LEU A 647 -9.24 -19.32 -17.14
C LEU A 647 -8.82 -18.33 -16.05
N ASP A 648 -8.01 -17.32 -16.39
CA ASP A 648 -7.52 -16.32 -15.45
C ASP A 648 -8.67 -15.50 -14.85
N GLU A 649 -9.74 -15.22 -15.62
CA GLU A 649 -10.96 -14.56 -15.10
C GLU A 649 -11.72 -15.48 -14.13
N PHE A 650 -11.95 -16.74 -14.50
CA PHE A 650 -12.60 -17.71 -13.60
C PHE A 650 -11.83 -17.83 -12.28
N LEU A 651 -10.51 -17.97 -12.32
CA LEU A 651 -9.68 -18.08 -11.13
C LEU A 651 -9.74 -16.80 -10.28
N ALA A 652 -9.78 -15.61 -10.88
CA ALA A 652 -9.99 -14.36 -10.16
C ALA A 652 -11.34 -14.34 -9.40
N LEU A 653 -12.40 -14.76 -10.07
CA LEU A 653 -13.74 -14.83 -9.47
C LEU A 653 -13.77 -15.83 -8.32
N ARG A 654 -13.12 -16.99 -8.48
CA ARG A 654 -12.99 -18.03 -7.45
C ARG A 654 -12.19 -17.57 -6.23
N LEU A 655 -11.18 -16.71 -6.41
CA LEU A 655 -10.43 -16.10 -5.32
C LEU A 655 -11.24 -15.03 -4.57
N ARG A 656 -12.05 -14.25 -5.31
CA ARG A 656 -12.88 -13.16 -4.73
C ARG A 656 -14.11 -13.70 -4.00
N PHE A 657 -14.80 -14.66 -4.59
CA PHE A 657 -15.98 -15.30 -4.03
C PHE A 657 -15.66 -16.78 -3.85
N ALA A 658 -15.36 -17.17 -2.61
CA ALA A 658 -15.21 -18.57 -2.26
C ALA A 658 -16.43 -19.33 -2.81
N ASP A 659 -16.16 -20.45 -3.47
CA ASP A 659 -17.17 -21.33 -4.07
C ASP A 659 -17.76 -20.96 -5.45
N VAL A 660 -17.16 -20.05 -6.23
CA VAL A 660 -17.54 -19.86 -7.66
C VAL A 660 -17.35 -21.12 -8.51
N ARG A 661 -18.40 -21.61 -9.16
CA ARG A 661 -18.38 -22.82 -9.99
C ARG A 661 -18.33 -22.50 -11.47
N LEU A 662 -17.63 -23.33 -12.24
CA LEU A 662 -17.55 -23.23 -13.68
C LEU A 662 -18.54 -24.20 -14.36
N LEU A 663 -19.31 -23.69 -15.32
CA LEU A 663 -20.16 -24.46 -16.21
C LEU A 663 -19.66 -24.34 -17.65
N TYR A 664 -19.74 -25.44 -18.39
CA TYR A 664 -19.64 -25.41 -19.84
C TYR A 664 -21.05 -25.47 -20.45
N SER A 665 -21.46 -24.43 -21.17
CA SER A 665 -22.85 -24.20 -21.57
C SER A 665 -23.46 -25.30 -22.46
N ASP A 666 -22.63 -26.15 -23.06
CA ASP A 666 -23.09 -27.28 -23.87
C ASP A 666 -23.81 -28.33 -23.04
N GLU A 667 -23.38 -28.49 -21.79
CA GLU A 667 -23.84 -29.56 -20.90
C GLU A 667 -25.11 -29.21 -20.11
N TRP A 668 -25.63 -28.00 -20.29
CA TRP A 668 -26.76 -27.48 -19.50
C TRP A 668 -27.86 -26.94 -20.43
N PRO A 669 -29.12 -27.44 -20.32
CA PRO A 669 -30.21 -27.06 -21.22
C PRO A 669 -30.68 -25.62 -21.04
N VAL A 670 -30.40 -24.99 -19.89
CA VAL A 670 -30.79 -23.61 -19.61
C VAL A 670 -30.03 -22.56 -20.44
N PHE A 671 -28.99 -22.92 -21.19
CA PHE A 671 -28.26 -21.96 -22.03
C PHE A 671 -28.67 -22.07 -23.50
N SER A 672 -29.13 -20.95 -24.07
CA SER A 672 -29.44 -20.84 -25.51
C SER A 672 -28.18 -20.87 -26.39
N TYR A 673 -27.01 -20.50 -25.85
CA TYR A 673 -25.76 -20.45 -26.59
C TYR A 673 -24.77 -21.52 -26.15
N LYS A 674 -24.14 -22.16 -27.13
CA LYS A 674 -23.16 -23.24 -26.98
C LYS A 674 -21.72 -22.72 -27.09
N GLY A 675 -20.77 -23.43 -26.48
CA GLY A 675 -19.35 -23.12 -26.45
C GLY A 675 -18.93 -22.06 -25.42
N TRP A 676 -19.75 -21.79 -24.40
CA TRP A 676 -19.48 -20.75 -23.41
C TRP A 676 -19.04 -21.34 -22.07
N TRP A 677 -18.04 -20.71 -21.46
CA TRP A 677 -17.58 -20.94 -20.10
C TRP A 677 -18.26 -19.93 -19.18
N VAL A 678 -19.06 -20.43 -18.25
CA VAL A 678 -19.94 -19.63 -17.41
C VAL A 678 -19.56 -19.80 -15.95
N SER A 679 -19.22 -18.70 -15.29
CA SER A 679 -18.88 -18.67 -13.87
C SER A 679 -20.12 -18.27 -13.06
N VAL A 680 -20.48 -19.05 -12.04
CA VAL A 680 -21.62 -18.76 -11.16
C VAL A 680 -21.20 -18.75 -9.70
N ALA A 681 -21.79 -17.87 -8.90
CA ALA A 681 -21.65 -17.94 -7.44
C ALA A 681 -22.36 -19.19 -6.91
N ALA A 682 -21.83 -19.80 -5.84
CA ALA A 682 -22.52 -20.91 -5.15
C ALA A 682 -23.73 -20.46 -4.32
N ALA A 683 -23.89 -19.16 -4.07
CA ALA A 683 -25.06 -18.63 -3.38
C ALA A 683 -26.34 -18.86 -4.20
N THR A 684 -27.34 -19.50 -3.59
CA THR A 684 -28.65 -19.74 -4.18
C THR A 684 -29.68 -18.76 -3.66
N PHE A 685 -30.61 -18.36 -4.51
CA PHE A 685 -31.63 -17.35 -4.21
C PHE A 685 -33.05 -17.91 -4.42
N PRO A 686 -34.04 -17.41 -3.66
CA PRO A 686 -35.45 -17.78 -3.86
C PRO A 686 -35.98 -17.44 -5.25
N GLY A 687 -35.47 -16.35 -5.83
CA GLY A 687 -35.89 -15.84 -7.13
C GLY A 687 -34.79 -15.03 -7.84
N PRO A 688 -35.08 -14.58 -9.07
CA PRO A 688 -34.12 -13.84 -9.86
C PRO A 688 -33.88 -12.42 -9.36
N ASP A 689 -34.85 -11.79 -8.68
CA ASP A 689 -34.70 -10.41 -8.20
C ASP A 689 -33.71 -10.32 -7.05
N GLU A 690 -33.72 -11.31 -6.15
CA GLU A 690 -32.77 -11.44 -5.04
C GLU A 690 -31.35 -11.73 -5.55
N ALA A 691 -31.21 -12.57 -6.57
CA ALA A 691 -29.93 -12.82 -7.23
C ALA A 691 -29.37 -11.54 -7.89
N ASN A 692 -30.21 -10.75 -8.56
CA ASN A 692 -29.82 -9.46 -9.15
C ASN A 692 -29.50 -8.40 -8.09
N GLN A 693 -30.22 -8.41 -6.96
CA GLN A 693 -29.86 -7.56 -5.82
C GLN A 693 -28.48 -7.93 -5.28
N TRP A 694 -28.17 -9.22 -5.16
CA TRP A 694 -26.84 -9.66 -4.75
C TRP A 694 -25.76 -9.17 -5.72
N CYS A 695 -25.98 -9.22 -7.04
CA CYS A 695 -25.07 -8.65 -8.03
C CYS A 695 -24.76 -7.17 -7.76
N ARG A 696 -25.81 -6.36 -7.55
CA ARG A 696 -25.69 -4.92 -7.22
C ARG A 696 -24.92 -4.68 -5.94
N SER A 697 -25.26 -5.40 -4.87
CA SER A 697 -24.60 -5.26 -3.58
C SER A 697 -23.12 -5.64 -3.61
N ASN A 698 -22.69 -6.45 -4.59
CA ASN A 698 -21.29 -6.82 -4.80
C ASN A 698 -20.58 -5.95 -5.85
N GLY A 699 -21.22 -4.84 -6.28
CA GLY A 699 -20.63 -3.84 -7.15
C GLY A 699 -20.49 -4.26 -8.62
N PHE A 700 -21.27 -5.24 -9.06
CA PHE A 700 -21.34 -5.61 -10.48
C PHE A 700 -22.38 -4.77 -11.22
N ASP A 701 -22.10 -4.46 -12.48
CA ASP A 701 -23.10 -3.97 -13.42
C ASP A 701 -23.90 -5.12 -14.04
N ARG A 702 -24.89 -4.76 -14.88
CA ARG A 702 -25.81 -5.69 -15.54
C ARG A 702 -25.11 -6.65 -16.51
N ASP A 703 -24.02 -6.22 -17.15
CA ASP A 703 -23.32 -7.01 -18.17
C ASP A 703 -22.36 -8.02 -17.53
N HIS A 704 -21.91 -7.73 -16.30
CA HIS A 704 -20.96 -8.55 -15.55
C HIS A 704 -21.61 -9.39 -14.43
N CYS A 705 -22.89 -9.16 -14.08
CA CYS A 705 -23.60 -10.06 -13.17
C CYS A 705 -25.12 -9.99 -13.33
N PHE A 706 -25.75 -11.15 -13.48
CA PHE A 706 -27.21 -11.26 -13.54
C PHE A 706 -27.73 -12.62 -13.08
N ALA A 707 -29.03 -12.68 -12.80
CA ALA A 707 -29.69 -13.86 -12.32
C ALA A 707 -29.79 -14.95 -13.39
N LYS A 708 -29.34 -16.16 -13.03
CA LYS A 708 -29.42 -17.35 -13.86
C LYS A 708 -30.05 -18.49 -13.06
N LEU A 709 -31.06 -19.14 -13.62
CA LEU A 709 -31.54 -20.42 -13.15
C LEU A 709 -30.59 -21.50 -13.66
N VAL A 710 -29.98 -22.25 -12.75
CA VAL A 710 -29.21 -23.45 -13.09
C VAL A 710 -30.14 -24.65 -12.97
N SER A 711 -30.30 -25.40 -14.06
CA SER A 711 -31.14 -26.61 -14.08
C SER A 711 -30.63 -27.60 -15.12
N SER A 712 -30.70 -28.89 -14.80
CA SER A 712 -30.43 -29.99 -15.74
C SER A 712 -31.64 -30.39 -16.58
N THR A 713 -32.82 -29.80 -16.35
CA THR A 713 -34.08 -30.19 -17.04
C THR A 713 -34.90 -29.01 -17.57
N ALA A 714 -34.75 -27.81 -17.00
CA ALA A 714 -35.47 -26.63 -17.48
C ALA A 714 -34.94 -26.14 -18.83
N SER A 715 -35.82 -25.52 -19.62
CA SER A 715 -35.44 -24.94 -20.90
C SER A 715 -34.75 -23.57 -20.72
N PRO A 716 -34.13 -23.01 -21.78
CA PRO A 716 -33.56 -21.68 -21.71
C PRO A 716 -34.58 -20.57 -21.42
N GLU A 717 -35.83 -20.75 -21.85
CA GLU A 717 -36.89 -19.75 -21.71
C GLU A 717 -37.18 -19.48 -20.22
N GLY A 718 -37.12 -18.21 -19.82
CA GLY A 718 -37.35 -17.80 -18.44
C GLY A 718 -36.23 -18.16 -17.45
N SER A 719 -35.13 -18.75 -17.92
CA SER A 719 -33.99 -19.15 -17.07
C SER A 719 -32.98 -18.02 -16.81
N THR A 720 -33.15 -16.84 -17.39
CA THR A 720 -32.26 -15.68 -17.23
C THR A 720 -33.08 -14.42 -17.02
N ARG A 721 -32.69 -13.59 -16.03
CA ARG A 721 -33.32 -12.28 -15.79
C ARG A 721 -32.25 -11.22 -15.57
N TYR A 722 -32.20 -10.25 -16.48
CA TYR A 722 -31.40 -9.03 -16.33
C TYR A 722 -32.10 -7.99 -15.47
N TRP A 723 -31.38 -6.93 -15.08
CA TRP A 723 -31.87 -5.84 -14.26
C TRP A 723 -31.48 -4.46 -14.78
#